data_AF-A0A2A5QX00-F1
#
_entry.id   AF-A0A2A5QX00-F1
#
_cell.length_a   1.000
_cell.length_b   1.000
_cell.length_c   1.000
_cell.angle_alpha   90.00
_cell.angle_beta   90.00
_cell.angle_gamma   90.00
#
_symmetry.space_group_name_H-M   'P 1'
#
loop_
_entity.id
_entity.type
_entity.pdbx_description
1 polymer ?
#
loop_
_entity_poly.entity_id
_entity_poly.type
_entity_poly.pdbx_seq_one_letter_code
_entity_poly.pdbx_strand_id
1 'polypeptide(L)'
;MGAMLVFVAGSAMFDAIQSEANSEQTQQFVRETDHRITTVATTGTDQPLPIDEMRGNEPTITDDGNITVTWYNASSGSRTCAPVEGELRALEFELDDRTIAHQGGGIWEKTDRGVSTVSEPEISYDGDSLQLQIMELEEGDFGASDTVAKANYSRSTELTETIDTRARACSDATSIEFSIENSTYHEGWAAYLEDAVGEDEYSEVSVTHKPATEDVVVQIENVRTPVDSASLLVESDNGLKHTSGNTQPVEFGDDLQFQATLNNTGSETVSAPTMRVAVDGGTVVSDNSASGGSGAVPGNKEKDRSVKIDSTDYEDHLSPGETYHYTIQTLDESGNIDDTLDDPGEFYLGESGSNFTVDAIETTSADGDNATISAEITNVGVDEGDRTVTIDFDEYDVSASEELTLDYGATGTVNWTVNKTALPYEPNEFEVGTGDDTATGTIVGEATGDEEAAFTVVEDNGVGDDQIVTDEEPFTVEAVVKNTYADEQSRDVALTIPDADITMSEPTTVESGGRKTVSFTVDPTEYDLEAGTVYEYDVTAGEEGLSEPGSFYVGKPGTNFELSNETVTVEENVTVTADLENTGVESGSQTVTLDLEYLDEMPAELEDDSPYGRIFEGEVSRSFGESDTIEMGFNGTKLLDGEYKATIQTEDGVKTTNFTVDAGIDPGRVGLGEVEDANVTVDVVGSQVSGNTRRGNPWFGYEYVHILSPMTLDVVANGGTEHSFENPSGGDNINTGPTWQDKTGDSYTYNFTVESETELTLRNTRYRSCADRSTDPDELPHYSDPEDRALEWCNNVPTTSVFGPIDASQGQNLQNVRVRSAENNTIPALPAGADQQISATEVLDERGLVKNEDELDLGPGEFVFLFENTADCGRGCDNDDIDALWDDAVEAYERNPDATNDPDFNDLIVYVQVERAGVDPGTPSITIMPGGGDSTDVDTGDGQTAGDAPEEVDPSLEGDTDEGAGPDVGTGTSNDDVTGGMTGETGVDVDADHIVIG
;
A
#
# COMPACT_ATOMS: atom_id res chain seq x y z
N MET A 1 -87.62 -55.66 -21.73
CA MET A 1 -86.61 -56.57 -21.17
C MET A 1 -85.83 -57.15 -22.35
N GLY A 2 -84.57 -56.84 -22.64
CA GLY A 2 -83.55 -56.18 -21.83
C GLY A 2 -82.69 -55.21 -22.65
N ALA A 3 -83.04 -53.92 -22.55
CA ALA A 3 -82.11 -52.80 -22.71
C ALA A 3 -81.24 -52.60 -21.43
N MET A 4 -81.26 -53.58 -20.52
CA MET A 4 -80.52 -53.60 -19.26
C MET A 4 -79.26 -54.48 -19.33
N LEU A 5 -78.92 -54.99 -20.53
CA LEU A 5 -77.76 -55.86 -20.76
C LEU A 5 -76.66 -55.19 -21.60
N VAL A 6 -76.91 -54.00 -22.16
CA VAL A 6 -75.89 -53.20 -22.88
C VAL A 6 -75.21 -52.18 -21.96
N PHE A 7 -75.86 -51.79 -20.85
CA PHE A 7 -75.27 -50.85 -19.89
C PHE A 7 -74.23 -51.49 -18.95
N VAL A 8 -74.27 -52.82 -18.77
CA VAL A 8 -73.33 -53.55 -17.87
C VAL A 8 -72.04 -53.97 -18.60
N ALA A 9 -72.09 -54.15 -19.92
CA ALA A 9 -70.89 -54.37 -20.73
C ALA A 9 -70.18 -53.05 -21.10
N GLY A 10 -70.91 -51.94 -21.11
CA GLY A 10 -70.36 -50.61 -21.39
C GLY A 10 -69.50 -50.06 -20.25
N SER A 11 -69.84 -50.33 -18.98
CA SER A 11 -69.05 -49.87 -17.83
C SER A 11 -67.72 -50.63 -17.70
N ALA A 12 -67.70 -51.96 -17.85
CA ALA A 12 -66.44 -52.72 -17.80
C ALA A 12 -65.50 -52.42 -18.98
N MET A 13 -66.05 -52.03 -20.14
CA MET A 13 -65.26 -51.56 -21.27
C MET A 13 -64.80 -50.10 -21.11
N PHE A 14 -65.59 -49.24 -20.45
CA PHE A 14 -65.18 -47.89 -20.08
C PHE A 14 -64.11 -47.90 -18.98
N ASP A 15 -64.26 -48.76 -17.96
CA ASP A 15 -63.29 -48.94 -16.88
C ASP A 15 -61.97 -49.53 -17.44
N ALA A 16 -62.04 -50.47 -18.39
CA ALA A 16 -60.85 -50.99 -19.07
C ALA A 16 -60.18 -49.95 -19.99
N ILE A 17 -60.94 -49.11 -20.70
CA ILE A 17 -60.39 -48.02 -21.51
C ILE A 17 -59.80 -46.91 -20.61
N GLN A 18 -60.40 -46.65 -19.45
CA GLN A 18 -59.93 -45.66 -18.49
C GLN A 18 -58.69 -46.15 -17.74
N SER A 19 -58.62 -47.45 -17.42
CA SER A 19 -57.44 -48.10 -16.85
C SER A 19 -56.28 -48.15 -17.85
N GLU A 20 -56.54 -48.48 -19.13
CA GLU A 20 -55.49 -48.47 -20.16
C GLU A 20 -54.99 -47.04 -20.45
N ALA A 21 -55.89 -46.07 -20.54
CA ALA A 21 -55.51 -44.67 -20.74
C ALA A 21 -54.74 -44.09 -19.55
N ASN A 22 -55.12 -44.45 -18.31
CA ASN A 22 -54.35 -44.09 -17.12
C ASN A 22 -52.99 -44.80 -17.11
N SER A 23 -52.91 -46.07 -17.54
CA SER A 23 -51.65 -46.81 -17.64
C SER A 23 -50.70 -46.21 -18.67
N GLU A 24 -51.18 -45.83 -19.86
CA GLU A 24 -50.37 -45.15 -20.88
C GLU A 24 -49.89 -43.79 -20.38
N GLN A 25 -50.75 -43.05 -19.67
CA GLN A 25 -50.39 -41.76 -19.08
C GLN A 25 -49.35 -41.91 -17.96
N THR A 26 -49.50 -42.90 -17.08
CA THR A 26 -48.52 -43.19 -16.02
C THR A 26 -47.21 -43.71 -16.62
N GLN A 27 -47.22 -44.55 -17.65
CA GLN A 27 -45.98 -44.99 -18.30
C GLN A 27 -45.25 -43.84 -19.00
N GLN A 28 -45.98 -42.93 -19.65
CA GLN A 28 -45.38 -41.72 -20.23
C GLN A 28 -44.77 -40.84 -19.14
N PHE A 29 -45.45 -40.74 -17.99
CA PHE A 29 -44.95 -40.01 -16.85
C PHE A 29 -43.69 -40.64 -16.25
N VAL A 30 -43.69 -41.95 -15.98
CA VAL A 30 -42.53 -42.64 -15.42
C VAL A 30 -41.33 -42.53 -16.34
N ARG A 31 -41.53 -42.58 -17.67
CA ARG A 31 -40.45 -42.33 -18.65
C ARG A 31 -39.94 -40.90 -18.66
N GLU A 32 -40.81 -39.92 -18.43
CA GLU A 32 -40.40 -38.53 -18.29
C GLU A 32 -39.62 -38.32 -16.99
N THR A 33 -40.08 -38.94 -15.89
CA THR A 33 -39.36 -38.97 -14.61
C THR A 33 -38.00 -39.63 -14.75
N ASP A 34 -37.94 -40.81 -15.37
CA ASP A 34 -36.72 -41.55 -15.71
C ASP A 34 -35.77 -40.69 -16.55
N HIS A 35 -36.24 -40.13 -17.67
CA HIS A 35 -35.44 -39.24 -18.51
C HIS A 35 -34.87 -38.05 -17.74
N ARG A 36 -35.65 -37.43 -16.85
CA ARG A 36 -35.18 -36.32 -16.00
C ARG A 36 -34.17 -36.79 -14.97
N ILE A 37 -34.39 -37.94 -14.32
CA ILE A 37 -33.46 -38.53 -13.36
C ILE A 37 -32.14 -38.90 -14.06
N THR A 38 -32.17 -39.53 -15.23
CA THR A 38 -30.99 -39.81 -16.06
C THR A 38 -30.31 -38.51 -16.53
N THR A 39 -31.08 -37.46 -16.84
CA THR A 39 -30.50 -36.14 -17.16
C THR A 39 -29.79 -35.55 -15.95
N VAL A 40 -30.35 -35.68 -14.74
CA VAL A 40 -29.68 -35.26 -13.50
C VAL A 40 -28.39 -36.04 -13.28
N ALA A 41 -28.42 -37.37 -13.45
CA ALA A 41 -27.23 -38.22 -13.37
C ALA A 41 -26.12 -37.78 -14.34
N THR A 42 -26.47 -37.60 -15.61
CA THR A 42 -25.51 -37.31 -16.69
C THR A 42 -25.03 -35.85 -16.75
N THR A 43 -25.86 -34.88 -16.35
CA THR A 43 -25.58 -33.44 -16.52
C THR A 43 -25.39 -32.70 -15.20
N GLY A 44 -25.81 -33.28 -14.08
CA GLY A 44 -25.80 -32.64 -12.76
C GLY A 44 -26.80 -31.55 -12.53
N THR A 45 -27.56 -31.22 -13.56
CA THR A 45 -28.50 -30.11 -13.50
C THR A 45 -29.76 -30.58 -12.81
N ASP A 46 -30.08 -29.98 -11.66
CA ASP A 46 -31.33 -30.20 -10.92
C ASP A 46 -32.54 -30.20 -11.88
N GLN A 47 -33.36 -31.26 -11.82
CA GLN A 47 -34.56 -31.35 -12.64
C GLN A 47 -35.81 -31.36 -11.75
N PRO A 48 -36.80 -30.48 -12.00
CA PRO A 48 -38.10 -30.62 -11.36
C PRO A 48 -38.71 -31.93 -11.84
N LEU A 49 -39.15 -32.78 -10.92
CA LEU A 49 -39.88 -33.98 -11.27
C LEU A 49 -41.36 -33.62 -11.45
N PRO A 50 -42.05 -34.16 -12.47
CA PRO A 50 -43.45 -33.83 -12.71
C PRO A 50 -44.41 -34.41 -11.63
N ILE A 51 -43.92 -34.80 -10.45
CA ILE A 51 -44.63 -35.59 -9.41
C ILE A 51 -45.92 -34.90 -8.96
N ASP A 52 -45.90 -33.58 -8.84
CA ASP A 52 -47.06 -32.78 -8.42
C ASP A 52 -48.17 -32.69 -9.49
N GLU A 53 -47.89 -33.06 -10.74
CA GLU A 53 -48.87 -33.10 -11.83
C GLU A 53 -49.70 -34.40 -11.87
N MET A 54 -49.29 -35.43 -11.11
CA MET A 54 -50.02 -36.68 -10.99
C MET A 54 -51.31 -36.51 -10.17
N ARG A 55 -52.46 -36.76 -10.80
CA ARG A 55 -53.75 -36.88 -10.08
C ARG A 55 -53.95 -38.31 -9.60
N GLY A 56 -53.46 -38.66 -8.41
CA GLY A 56 -53.54 -40.02 -7.89
C GLY A 56 -52.83 -40.21 -6.56
N ASN A 57 -52.35 -41.43 -6.31
CA ASN A 57 -51.41 -41.71 -5.22
C ASN A 57 -50.05 -41.09 -5.62
N GLU A 58 -49.49 -40.27 -4.74
CA GLU A 58 -48.14 -39.71 -4.92
C GLU A 58 -47.12 -40.86 -4.93
N PRO A 59 -46.09 -40.80 -5.79
CA PRO A 59 -45.04 -41.80 -5.80
C PRO A 59 -44.28 -41.79 -4.48
N THR A 60 -43.81 -42.97 -4.08
CA THR A 60 -43.11 -43.15 -2.80
C THR A 60 -41.75 -43.77 -3.01
N ILE A 61 -40.74 -43.25 -2.32
CA ILE A 61 -39.43 -43.88 -2.25
C ILE A 61 -39.47 -44.93 -1.13
N THR A 62 -39.14 -46.17 -1.47
CA THR A 62 -39.16 -47.30 -0.55
C THR A 62 -37.77 -47.91 -0.39
N ASP A 63 -37.43 -48.31 0.83
CA ASP A 63 -36.21 -49.06 1.14
C ASP A 63 -36.33 -50.50 0.60
N ASP A 64 -36.11 -50.68 -0.70
CA ASP A 64 -36.21 -51.95 -1.42
C ASP A 64 -34.96 -52.16 -2.29
N GLY A 65 -34.31 -53.31 -2.15
CA GLY A 65 -33.12 -53.69 -2.92
C GLY A 65 -31.80 -53.11 -2.40
N ASN A 66 -30.81 -53.98 -2.27
CA ASN A 66 -29.40 -53.64 -2.06
C ASN A 66 -28.55 -54.27 -3.17
N ILE A 67 -27.42 -53.65 -3.49
CA ILE A 67 -26.39 -54.24 -4.33
C ILE A 67 -25.18 -54.62 -3.49
N THR A 68 -24.59 -55.77 -3.75
CA THR A 68 -23.35 -56.22 -3.12
C THR A 68 -22.35 -56.65 -4.18
N VAL A 69 -21.09 -56.20 -4.10
CA VAL A 69 -19.99 -56.62 -4.99
C VAL A 69 -18.86 -57.23 -4.17
N THR A 70 -18.33 -58.38 -4.59
CA THR A 70 -17.29 -59.14 -3.86
C THR A 70 -16.28 -59.80 -4.80
N TRP A 71 -14.99 -59.65 -4.51
CA TRP A 71 -13.89 -60.35 -5.19
C TRP A 71 -13.52 -61.64 -4.46
N TYR A 72 -13.22 -62.70 -5.20
CA TYR A 72 -12.80 -63.97 -4.62
C TYR A 72 -11.82 -64.74 -5.53
N ASN A 73 -11.21 -65.79 -4.97
CA ASN A 73 -10.35 -66.68 -5.73
C ASN A 73 -11.08 -68.01 -5.97
N ALA A 74 -11.52 -68.27 -7.21
CA ALA A 74 -12.25 -69.48 -7.58
C ALA A 74 -11.44 -70.78 -7.35
N SER A 75 -10.11 -70.72 -7.50
CA SER A 75 -9.22 -71.88 -7.32
C SER A 75 -9.08 -72.32 -5.86
N SER A 76 -9.13 -71.39 -4.91
CA SER A 76 -9.05 -71.68 -3.47
C SER A 76 -10.42 -71.74 -2.79
N GLY A 77 -11.46 -71.18 -3.42
CA GLY A 77 -12.79 -70.99 -2.84
C GLY A 77 -12.81 -69.98 -1.68
N SER A 78 -11.73 -69.22 -1.50
CA SER A 78 -11.60 -68.23 -0.42
C SER A 78 -12.31 -66.94 -0.80
N ARG A 79 -13.28 -66.53 0.04
CA ARG A 79 -13.97 -65.24 -0.02
C ARG A 79 -13.45 -64.33 1.10
N THR A 80 -12.15 -64.04 1.05
CA THR A 80 -11.43 -63.28 2.09
C THR A 80 -11.61 -61.77 1.96
N CYS A 81 -12.03 -61.31 0.79
CA CYS A 81 -12.40 -59.92 0.56
C CYS A 81 -13.72 -59.60 1.26
N ALA A 82 -13.76 -58.47 1.95
CA ALA A 82 -15.02 -57.95 2.42
C ALA A 82 -15.90 -57.53 1.21
N PRO A 83 -17.23 -57.67 1.29
CA PRO A 83 -18.14 -57.13 0.29
C PRO A 83 -18.14 -55.60 0.31
N VAL A 84 -18.50 -54.99 -0.81
CA VAL A 84 -18.96 -53.60 -0.92
C VAL A 84 -20.47 -53.63 -1.10
N GLU A 85 -21.20 -52.78 -0.38
CA GLU A 85 -22.66 -52.79 -0.32
C GLU A 85 -23.20 -51.40 -0.66
N GLY A 86 -24.29 -51.33 -1.42
CA GLY A 86 -25.02 -50.11 -1.79
C GLY A 86 -26.54 -50.29 -1.64
N GLU A 87 -27.26 -49.20 -1.42
CA GLU A 87 -28.71 -49.17 -1.21
C GLU A 87 -29.40 -48.66 -2.49
N LEU A 88 -30.10 -49.55 -3.22
CA LEU A 88 -30.72 -49.15 -4.49
C LEU A 88 -31.95 -48.25 -4.25
N ARG A 89 -32.79 -48.66 -3.29
CA ARG A 89 -34.15 -48.15 -3.07
C ARG A 89 -35.01 -48.21 -4.35
N ALA A 90 -36.30 -47.92 -4.24
CA ALA A 90 -37.19 -47.89 -5.39
C ALA A 90 -38.15 -46.71 -5.32
N LEU A 91 -38.33 -46.00 -6.44
CA LEU A 91 -39.40 -45.01 -6.60
C LEU A 91 -40.63 -45.72 -7.18
N GLU A 92 -41.64 -45.93 -6.35
CA GLU A 92 -42.82 -46.71 -6.69
C GLU A 92 -44.03 -45.86 -7.06
N PHE A 93 -44.68 -46.23 -8.16
CA PHE A 93 -45.94 -45.68 -8.66
C PHE A 93 -47.04 -46.75 -8.53
N GLU A 94 -47.86 -46.64 -7.49
CA GLU A 94 -48.96 -47.58 -7.25
C GLU A 94 -50.19 -47.26 -8.11
N LEU A 95 -50.60 -48.24 -8.93
CA LEU A 95 -51.83 -48.23 -9.71
C LEU A 95 -52.80 -49.32 -9.18
N ASP A 96 -54.07 -49.24 -9.57
CA ASP A 96 -55.11 -50.16 -9.04
C ASP A 96 -54.84 -51.65 -9.29
N ASP A 97 -54.10 -52.01 -10.35
CA ASP A 97 -53.85 -53.39 -10.79
C ASP A 97 -52.36 -53.77 -10.94
N ARG A 98 -51.43 -52.83 -10.70
CA ARG A 98 -49.98 -52.99 -10.90
C ARG A 98 -49.17 -51.94 -10.14
N THR A 99 -47.87 -52.18 -10.00
CA THR A 99 -46.90 -51.19 -9.53
C THR A 99 -45.85 -50.99 -10.62
N ILE A 100 -45.53 -49.74 -10.95
CA ILE A 100 -44.37 -49.41 -11.78
C ILE A 100 -43.31 -48.84 -10.84
N ALA A 101 -42.08 -49.33 -10.91
CA ALA A 101 -41.01 -48.85 -10.04
C ALA A 101 -39.73 -48.58 -10.82
N HIS A 102 -39.03 -47.52 -10.43
CA HIS A 102 -37.67 -47.24 -10.89
C HIS A 102 -36.69 -47.68 -9.79
N GLN A 103 -35.79 -48.62 -10.10
CA GLN A 103 -34.79 -49.17 -9.16
C GLN A 103 -33.52 -49.56 -9.93
N GLY A 104 -32.35 -49.10 -9.46
CA GLY A 104 -31.05 -49.48 -10.01
C GLY A 104 -30.85 -49.11 -11.47
N GLY A 105 -31.46 -48.01 -11.94
CA GLY A 105 -31.42 -47.55 -13.33
C GLY A 105 -32.38 -48.26 -14.29
N GLY A 106 -33.16 -49.23 -13.81
CA GLY A 106 -34.19 -49.92 -14.59
C GLY A 106 -35.61 -49.52 -14.16
N ILE A 107 -36.56 -49.70 -15.09
CA ILE A 107 -38.00 -49.54 -14.81
C ILE A 107 -38.67 -50.91 -14.85
N TRP A 108 -39.35 -51.25 -13.75
CA TRP A 108 -39.97 -52.55 -13.51
C TRP A 108 -41.49 -52.40 -13.42
N GLU A 109 -42.24 -53.27 -14.10
CA GLU A 109 -43.68 -53.39 -13.95
C GLU A 109 -44.02 -54.68 -13.19
N LYS A 110 -44.62 -54.54 -12.02
CA LYS A 110 -45.09 -55.64 -11.18
C LYS A 110 -46.61 -55.78 -11.29
N THR A 111 -47.05 -56.97 -11.66
CA THR A 111 -48.49 -57.33 -11.71
C THR A 111 -48.75 -58.61 -10.93
N ASP A 112 -50.02 -58.99 -10.77
CA ASP A 112 -50.41 -60.31 -10.24
C ASP A 112 -49.82 -61.51 -11.02
N ARG A 113 -49.26 -61.28 -12.22
CA ARG A 113 -48.69 -62.32 -13.08
C ARG A 113 -47.17 -62.47 -12.97
N GLY A 114 -46.49 -61.56 -12.28
CA GLY A 114 -45.03 -61.50 -12.17
C GLY A 114 -44.49 -60.09 -12.42
N VAL A 115 -43.16 -59.97 -12.44
CA VAL A 115 -42.43 -58.73 -12.73
C VAL A 115 -41.84 -58.78 -14.14
N SER A 116 -41.91 -57.69 -14.89
CA SER A 116 -41.26 -57.54 -16.19
C SER A 116 -40.56 -56.20 -16.33
N THR A 117 -39.46 -56.19 -17.08
CA THR A 117 -38.69 -54.98 -17.41
C THR A 117 -39.43 -54.13 -18.44
N VAL A 118 -39.56 -52.83 -18.16
CA VAL A 118 -40.10 -51.80 -19.07
C VAL A 118 -38.97 -51.01 -19.71
N SER A 119 -37.95 -50.68 -18.91
CA SER A 119 -36.67 -50.10 -19.32
C SER A 119 -35.56 -50.87 -18.64
N GLU A 120 -34.54 -51.24 -19.41
CA GLU A 120 -33.42 -52.05 -18.95
C GLU A 120 -32.37 -51.16 -18.26
N PRO A 121 -31.77 -51.61 -17.15
CA PRO A 121 -30.55 -50.99 -16.59
C PRO A 121 -29.38 -51.04 -17.59
N GLU A 122 -28.32 -50.28 -17.33
CA GLU A 122 -27.08 -50.32 -18.12
C GLU A 122 -26.02 -51.23 -17.43
N ILE A 123 -26.24 -52.54 -17.50
CA ILE A 123 -25.30 -53.55 -16.98
C ILE A 123 -24.94 -54.49 -18.12
N SER A 124 -23.65 -54.74 -18.37
CA SER A 124 -23.25 -55.67 -19.42
C SER A 124 -21.93 -56.36 -19.12
N TYR A 125 -21.69 -57.51 -19.77
CA TYR A 125 -20.40 -58.18 -19.74
C TYR A 125 -19.95 -58.50 -21.16
N ASP A 126 -18.74 -58.05 -21.51
CA ASP A 126 -18.20 -58.15 -22.88
C ASP A 126 -17.24 -59.34 -23.09
N GLY A 127 -17.03 -60.16 -22.05
CA GLY A 127 -16.10 -61.28 -22.05
C GLY A 127 -14.74 -60.97 -21.40
N ASP A 128 -14.42 -59.70 -21.18
CA ASP A 128 -13.17 -59.27 -20.55
C ASP A 128 -13.43 -58.49 -19.25
N SER A 129 -14.47 -57.64 -19.20
CA SER A 129 -14.82 -56.82 -18.03
C SER A 129 -16.34 -56.69 -17.82
N LEU A 130 -16.76 -56.63 -16.56
CA LEU A 130 -18.15 -56.34 -16.19
C LEU A 130 -18.37 -54.83 -16.17
N GLN A 131 -19.27 -54.31 -17.01
CA GLN A 131 -19.76 -52.94 -16.92
C GLN A 131 -20.99 -52.90 -16.01
N LEU A 132 -20.92 -52.09 -14.96
CA LEU A 132 -21.95 -51.98 -13.93
C LEU A 132 -22.34 -50.52 -13.74
N GLN A 133 -23.40 -50.06 -14.40
CA GLN A 133 -23.99 -48.75 -14.11
C GLN A 133 -25.21 -48.90 -13.20
N ILE A 134 -25.14 -48.32 -12.01
CA ILE A 134 -26.15 -48.48 -10.97
C ILE A 134 -26.60 -47.13 -10.44
N MET A 135 -27.91 -46.94 -10.37
CA MET A 135 -28.51 -45.74 -9.81
C MET A 135 -29.11 -46.00 -8.43
N GLU A 136 -28.59 -45.32 -7.42
CA GLU A 136 -29.07 -45.29 -6.03
C GLU A 136 -30.00 -44.08 -5.83
N LEU A 137 -31.12 -44.30 -5.13
CA LEU A 137 -32.09 -43.25 -4.84
C LEU A 137 -32.06 -42.89 -3.34
N GLU A 138 -32.24 -41.61 -3.02
CA GLU A 138 -32.40 -41.12 -1.65
C GLU A 138 -33.57 -40.13 -1.55
N GLU A 139 -34.19 -40.04 -0.37
CA GLU A 139 -35.26 -39.08 -0.10
C GLU A 139 -34.65 -37.87 0.61
N GLY A 140 -34.86 -36.68 0.07
CA GLY A 140 -34.40 -35.40 0.60
C GLY A 140 -35.56 -34.49 1.03
N ASP A 141 -35.23 -33.38 1.69
CA ASP A 141 -36.15 -32.26 1.90
C ASP A 141 -35.43 -31.00 1.44
N PHE A 142 -35.84 -30.45 0.30
CA PHE A 142 -35.21 -29.27 -0.29
C PHE A 142 -35.93 -27.96 0.05
N GLY A 143 -37.01 -28.01 0.84
CA GLY A 143 -37.80 -26.83 1.18
C GLY A 143 -38.43 -26.10 -0.03
N ALA A 144 -38.47 -26.75 -1.20
CA ALA A 144 -39.04 -26.25 -2.44
C ALA A 144 -40.57 -26.45 -2.50
N SER A 145 -41.26 -25.70 -3.35
CA SER A 145 -42.70 -25.87 -3.58
C SER A 145 -43.06 -27.06 -4.45
N ASP A 146 -42.10 -27.56 -5.22
CA ASP A 146 -42.23 -28.62 -6.22
C ASP A 146 -41.15 -29.68 -5.97
N THR A 147 -41.45 -30.94 -6.28
CA THR A 147 -40.50 -32.05 -6.06
C THR A 147 -39.34 -31.98 -7.06
N VAL A 148 -38.09 -32.01 -6.60
CA VAL A 148 -36.88 -31.87 -7.44
C VAL A 148 -35.99 -33.10 -7.28
N ALA A 149 -35.37 -33.55 -8.37
CA ALA A 149 -34.27 -34.52 -8.35
C ALA A 149 -32.94 -33.80 -8.45
N LYS A 150 -31.99 -34.17 -7.58
CA LYS A 150 -30.63 -33.61 -7.53
C LYS A 150 -29.60 -34.74 -7.51
N ALA A 151 -28.48 -34.53 -8.21
CA ALA A 151 -27.34 -35.44 -8.13
C ALA A 151 -26.58 -35.21 -6.81
N ASN A 152 -26.18 -36.29 -6.15
CA ASN A 152 -25.25 -36.25 -5.04
C ASN A 152 -23.91 -36.84 -5.47
N TYR A 153 -23.14 -36.02 -6.18
CA TYR A 153 -21.83 -36.40 -6.71
C TYR A 153 -20.89 -36.98 -5.66
N SER A 154 -20.90 -36.44 -4.44
CA SER A 154 -20.05 -36.96 -3.36
C SER A 154 -20.37 -38.41 -2.98
N ARG A 155 -21.63 -38.86 -3.13
CA ARG A 155 -22.03 -40.25 -2.88
C ARG A 155 -21.91 -41.13 -4.12
N SER A 156 -22.20 -40.59 -5.31
CA SER A 156 -21.92 -41.25 -6.60
C SER A 156 -20.47 -41.74 -6.68
N THR A 157 -19.53 -40.85 -6.37
CA THR A 157 -18.10 -41.15 -6.38
C THR A 157 -17.70 -42.12 -5.25
N GLU A 158 -18.34 -42.05 -4.07
CA GLU A 158 -18.01 -42.90 -2.91
C GLU A 158 -18.18 -44.41 -3.20
N LEU A 159 -19.25 -44.82 -3.89
CA LEU A 159 -19.48 -46.24 -4.19
C LEU A 159 -18.48 -46.77 -5.23
N THR A 160 -18.26 -46.03 -6.31
CA THR A 160 -17.28 -46.36 -7.36
C THR A 160 -15.86 -46.47 -6.79
N GLU A 161 -15.40 -45.47 -6.03
CA GLU A 161 -14.09 -45.48 -5.37
C GLU A 161 -13.96 -46.63 -4.37
N THR A 162 -15.02 -46.93 -3.61
CA THR A 162 -15.01 -48.05 -2.64
C THR A 162 -14.86 -49.39 -3.35
N ILE A 163 -15.50 -49.58 -4.50
CA ILE A 163 -15.38 -50.78 -5.33
C ILE A 163 -13.95 -50.90 -5.86
N ASP A 164 -13.38 -49.85 -6.45
CA ASP A 164 -12.03 -49.89 -7.00
C ASP A 164 -10.94 -50.10 -5.94
N THR A 165 -11.04 -49.37 -4.82
CA THR A 165 -10.14 -49.53 -3.67
C THR A 165 -10.20 -50.97 -3.14
N ARG A 166 -11.41 -51.54 -3.03
CA ARG A 166 -11.57 -52.93 -2.59
C ARG A 166 -11.01 -53.92 -3.60
N ALA A 167 -11.22 -53.68 -4.89
CA ALA A 167 -10.69 -54.49 -5.96
C ALA A 167 -9.15 -54.57 -5.89
N ARG A 168 -8.48 -53.42 -5.72
CA ARG A 168 -7.01 -53.31 -5.60
C ARG A 168 -6.48 -53.97 -4.32
N ALA A 169 -7.17 -53.80 -3.19
CA ALA A 169 -6.80 -54.44 -1.92
C ALA A 169 -6.88 -55.99 -1.95
N CYS A 170 -7.64 -56.54 -2.90
CA CYS A 170 -7.88 -57.97 -3.07
C CYS A 170 -6.94 -58.64 -4.08
N SER A 171 -5.65 -58.36 -3.98
CA SER A 171 -4.62 -58.72 -4.97
C SER A 171 -4.50 -60.21 -5.32
N ASP A 172 -5.01 -61.13 -4.50
CA ASP A 172 -5.01 -62.57 -4.75
C ASP A 172 -6.31 -63.12 -5.40
N ALA A 173 -7.33 -62.28 -5.54
CA ALA A 173 -8.62 -62.64 -6.14
C ALA A 173 -8.57 -62.58 -7.67
N THR A 174 -9.22 -63.54 -8.31
CA THR A 174 -9.27 -63.67 -9.79
C THR A 174 -10.69 -63.62 -10.33
N SER A 175 -11.71 -63.58 -9.47
CA SER A 175 -13.13 -63.77 -9.81
C SER A 175 -13.99 -62.78 -9.04
N ILE A 176 -15.20 -62.51 -9.55
CA ILE A 176 -16.09 -61.46 -9.05
C ILE A 176 -17.49 -62.03 -8.87
N GLU A 177 -18.17 -61.60 -7.81
CA GLU A 177 -19.57 -61.88 -7.53
C GLU A 177 -20.27 -60.54 -7.30
N PHE A 178 -21.39 -60.30 -8.00
CA PHE A 178 -22.31 -59.23 -7.62
C PHE A 178 -23.71 -59.79 -7.34
N SER A 179 -24.42 -59.20 -6.40
CA SER A 179 -25.77 -59.62 -6.04
C SER A 179 -26.71 -58.43 -5.88
N ILE A 180 -27.94 -58.60 -6.34
CA ILE A 180 -29.09 -57.77 -5.99
C ILE A 180 -29.83 -58.52 -4.87
N GLU A 181 -29.95 -57.92 -3.70
CA GLU A 181 -30.44 -58.56 -2.48
C GLU A 181 -31.70 -57.85 -1.94
N ASN A 182 -32.64 -58.62 -1.39
CA ASN A 182 -33.88 -58.09 -0.81
C ASN A 182 -34.65 -57.11 -1.73
N SER A 183 -34.73 -57.40 -3.03
CA SER A 183 -35.49 -56.59 -3.99
C SER A 183 -36.84 -57.23 -4.29
N THR A 184 -37.92 -56.49 -4.10
CA THR A 184 -39.28 -56.90 -4.52
C THR A 184 -39.36 -57.17 -6.04
N TYR A 185 -38.43 -56.64 -6.82
CA TYR A 185 -38.33 -56.74 -8.28
C TYR A 185 -37.37 -57.85 -8.75
N HIS A 186 -36.91 -58.73 -7.85
CA HIS A 186 -35.94 -59.80 -8.12
C HIS A 186 -36.26 -60.71 -9.31
N GLU A 187 -37.54 -60.92 -9.67
CA GLU A 187 -37.93 -61.73 -10.84
C GLU A 187 -37.55 -61.04 -12.15
N GLY A 188 -37.69 -59.71 -12.21
CA GLY A 188 -37.28 -58.89 -13.35
C GLY A 188 -35.76 -58.84 -13.47
N TRP A 189 -35.07 -58.58 -12.34
CA TRP A 189 -33.61 -58.59 -12.27
C TRP A 189 -33.00 -59.91 -12.75
N ALA A 190 -33.55 -61.06 -12.33
CA ALA A 190 -33.05 -62.36 -12.76
C ALA A 190 -33.16 -62.55 -14.28
N ALA A 191 -34.34 -62.25 -14.84
CA ALA A 191 -34.57 -62.41 -16.28
C ALA A 191 -33.71 -61.47 -17.13
N TYR A 192 -33.48 -60.24 -16.66
CA TYR A 192 -32.61 -59.27 -17.32
C TYR A 192 -31.13 -59.71 -17.26
N LEU A 193 -30.62 -60.05 -16.07
CA LEU A 193 -29.21 -60.37 -15.88
C LEU A 193 -28.78 -61.66 -16.60
N GLU A 194 -29.67 -62.66 -16.74
CA GLU A 194 -29.41 -63.86 -17.55
C GLU A 194 -29.00 -63.51 -19.00
N ASP A 195 -29.61 -62.48 -19.59
CA ASP A 195 -29.32 -61.99 -20.94
C ASP A 195 -28.15 -60.99 -20.95
N ALA A 196 -28.18 -60.01 -20.04
CA ALA A 196 -27.27 -58.87 -20.01
C ALA A 196 -25.80 -59.23 -19.77
N VAL A 197 -25.53 -60.22 -18.91
CA VAL A 197 -24.17 -60.74 -18.70
C VAL A 197 -23.83 -61.95 -19.56
N GLY A 198 -24.74 -62.34 -20.46
CA GLY A 198 -24.54 -63.41 -21.43
C GLY A 198 -24.28 -64.78 -20.80
N GLU A 199 -25.10 -65.24 -19.85
CA GLU A 199 -24.92 -66.57 -19.21
C GLU A 199 -24.91 -67.73 -20.22
N ASP A 200 -25.68 -67.61 -21.30
CA ASP A 200 -25.70 -68.57 -22.41
C ASP A 200 -24.50 -68.41 -23.39
N GLU A 201 -23.78 -67.29 -23.34
CA GLU A 201 -22.65 -66.95 -24.22
C GLU A 201 -21.27 -67.21 -23.57
N TYR A 202 -21.12 -66.86 -22.29
CA TYR A 202 -19.86 -66.96 -21.54
C TYR A 202 -19.91 -68.09 -20.51
N SER A 203 -19.00 -69.05 -20.63
CA SER A 203 -18.98 -70.26 -19.78
C SER A 203 -18.52 -70.04 -18.33
N GLU A 204 -17.88 -68.91 -18.10
CA GLU A 204 -17.34 -68.39 -16.85
C GLU A 204 -18.36 -67.57 -16.05
N VAL A 205 -19.50 -67.24 -16.66
CA VAL A 205 -20.61 -66.51 -16.04
C VAL A 205 -21.64 -67.49 -15.50
N SER A 206 -22.23 -67.18 -14.34
CA SER A 206 -23.42 -67.87 -13.85
C SER A 206 -24.35 -66.93 -13.11
N VAL A 207 -25.66 -67.06 -13.34
CA VAL A 207 -26.72 -66.26 -12.72
C VAL A 207 -27.59 -67.18 -11.86
N THR A 208 -27.74 -66.85 -10.58
CA THR A 208 -28.49 -67.64 -9.60
C THR A 208 -29.63 -66.83 -9.01
N HIS A 209 -30.86 -67.16 -9.39
CA HIS A 209 -32.06 -66.59 -8.80
C HIS A 209 -32.49 -67.31 -7.51
N LYS A 210 -32.71 -66.56 -6.41
CA LYS A 210 -33.14 -67.07 -5.09
C LYS A 210 -34.47 -66.44 -4.65
N PRO A 211 -35.63 -66.92 -5.16
CA PRO A 211 -36.94 -66.33 -4.83
C PRO A 211 -37.33 -66.36 -3.34
N ALA A 212 -36.71 -67.22 -2.52
CA ALA A 212 -37.05 -67.33 -1.11
C ALA A 212 -36.43 -66.23 -0.23
N THR A 213 -35.36 -65.60 -0.73
CA THR A 213 -34.64 -64.49 -0.09
C THR A 213 -34.70 -63.22 -0.90
N GLU A 214 -35.36 -63.25 -2.07
CA GLU A 214 -35.53 -62.10 -2.96
C GLU A 214 -34.19 -61.61 -3.53
N ASP A 215 -33.25 -62.54 -3.77
CA ASP A 215 -31.91 -62.23 -4.28
C ASP A 215 -31.66 -62.76 -5.71
N VAL A 216 -30.79 -62.08 -6.44
CA VAL A 216 -30.18 -62.50 -7.71
C VAL A 216 -28.67 -62.39 -7.56
N VAL A 217 -27.92 -63.45 -7.86
CA VAL A 217 -26.44 -63.46 -7.73
C VAL A 217 -25.80 -63.79 -9.07
N VAL A 218 -24.87 -62.95 -9.51
CA VAL A 218 -24.05 -63.16 -10.70
C VAL A 218 -22.61 -63.45 -10.28
N GLN A 219 -22.00 -64.47 -10.86
CA GLN A 219 -20.60 -64.83 -10.64
C GLN A 219 -19.86 -64.89 -11.97
N ILE A 220 -18.67 -64.27 -12.02
CA ILE A 220 -17.80 -64.24 -13.19
C ILE A 220 -16.40 -64.73 -12.76
N GLU A 221 -15.98 -65.88 -13.27
CA GLU A 221 -14.71 -66.50 -12.91
C GLU A 221 -13.54 -66.07 -13.82
N ASN A 222 -12.36 -65.84 -13.22
CA ASN A 222 -11.09 -65.56 -13.92
C ASN A 222 -11.04 -64.27 -14.76
N VAL A 223 -11.79 -63.25 -14.35
CA VAL A 223 -11.86 -61.94 -15.00
C VAL A 223 -10.63 -61.04 -14.75
N ARG A 224 -9.67 -61.44 -13.89
CA ARG A 224 -8.43 -60.68 -13.65
C ARG A 224 -7.22 -61.51 -13.20
N THR A 225 -6.01 -60.95 -13.35
CA THR A 225 -4.72 -61.54 -12.90
C THR A 225 -4.23 -60.99 -11.55
N PRO A 226 -3.73 -61.83 -10.61
CA PRO A 226 -3.17 -61.37 -9.32
C PRO A 226 -1.89 -60.53 -9.46
N VAL A 227 -1.73 -59.48 -8.65
CA VAL A 227 -0.52 -58.64 -8.60
C VAL A 227 0.47 -59.12 -7.53
N ASP A 228 1.69 -59.47 -7.94
CA ASP A 228 2.80 -59.94 -7.09
C ASP A 228 3.88 -58.82 -6.95
N SER A 229 3.79 -57.91 -5.96
CA SER A 229 4.86 -57.11 -5.28
C SER A 229 4.24 -55.91 -4.56
N ALA A 230 4.90 -55.35 -3.54
CA ALA A 230 4.47 -54.10 -2.91
C ALA A 230 4.61 -52.91 -3.89
N SER A 231 3.49 -52.35 -4.36
CA SER A 231 3.47 -51.08 -5.09
C SER A 231 3.09 -49.95 -4.15
N LEU A 232 3.69 -48.78 -4.37
CA LEU A 232 3.30 -47.55 -3.69
C LEU A 232 2.43 -46.73 -4.62
N LEU A 233 1.12 -46.84 -4.40
CA LEU A 233 0.15 -46.05 -5.13
C LEU A 233 0.04 -44.64 -4.54
N VAL A 234 -0.20 -43.65 -5.40
CA VAL A 234 -0.68 -42.34 -4.99
C VAL A 234 -2.19 -42.49 -4.75
N GLU A 235 -2.59 -42.56 -3.49
CA GLU A 235 -3.98 -42.77 -3.09
C GLU A 235 -4.81 -41.49 -3.29
N SER A 236 -4.23 -40.34 -2.97
CA SER A 236 -4.90 -39.05 -3.11
C SER A 236 -3.90 -37.92 -3.33
N ASP A 237 -4.27 -36.96 -4.16
CA ASP A 237 -3.68 -35.62 -4.14
C ASP A 237 -4.31 -34.81 -3.01
N ASN A 238 -3.46 -34.20 -2.20
CA ASN A 238 -3.88 -33.31 -1.11
C ASN A 238 -3.67 -31.84 -1.47
N GLY A 239 -3.32 -31.54 -2.73
CA GLY A 239 -3.15 -30.20 -3.27
C GLY A 239 -1.83 -29.55 -2.92
N LEU A 240 -1.72 -28.26 -3.25
CA LEU A 240 -0.64 -27.39 -2.79
C LEU A 240 -0.95 -26.83 -1.40
N LYS A 241 0.05 -26.87 -0.53
CA LYS A 241 -0.09 -26.35 0.84
C LYS A 241 0.86 -25.20 1.10
N HIS A 242 0.31 -24.04 1.43
CA HIS A 242 1.04 -22.98 2.11
C HIS A 242 1.03 -23.23 3.63
N THR A 243 1.89 -22.57 4.41
CA THR A 243 2.08 -22.81 5.85
C THR A 243 0.82 -22.65 6.74
N SER A 244 -0.32 -22.23 6.17
CA SER A 244 -1.58 -21.91 6.86
C SER A 244 -2.87 -22.57 6.30
N GLY A 245 -2.86 -23.38 5.22
CA GLY A 245 -4.09 -24.01 4.69
C GLY A 245 -3.94 -24.63 3.29
N ASN A 246 -5.05 -25.17 2.74
CA ASN A 246 -5.18 -25.50 1.31
C ASN A 246 -5.67 -24.23 0.61
N THR A 247 -4.83 -23.59 -0.19
CA THR A 247 -5.20 -22.37 -0.91
C THR A 247 -4.67 -22.44 -2.33
N GLN A 248 -5.59 -22.71 -3.25
CA GLN A 248 -5.59 -22.25 -4.62
C GLN A 248 -6.29 -20.89 -4.58
N PRO A 249 -5.73 -19.78 -5.09
CA PRO A 249 -4.52 -19.60 -5.92
C PRO A 249 -3.17 -19.51 -5.16
N VAL A 250 -2.05 -19.54 -5.90
CA VAL A 250 -0.66 -19.48 -5.38
C VAL A 250 0.09 -18.25 -5.91
N GLU A 251 0.83 -17.55 -5.06
CA GLU A 251 1.61 -16.37 -5.43
C GLU A 251 2.92 -16.72 -6.17
N PHE A 252 3.23 -15.99 -7.24
CA PHE A 252 4.46 -16.12 -8.00
C PHE A 252 5.67 -15.71 -7.16
N GLY A 253 6.67 -16.59 -7.07
CA GLY A 253 7.85 -16.43 -6.22
C GLY A 253 7.78 -17.22 -4.90
N ASP A 254 6.62 -17.80 -4.56
CA ASP A 254 6.49 -18.73 -3.42
C ASP A 254 6.94 -20.15 -3.78
N ASP A 255 7.40 -20.90 -2.78
CA ASP A 255 7.75 -22.30 -2.96
C ASP A 255 6.51 -23.19 -3.18
N LEU A 256 6.50 -24.01 -4.23
CA LEU A 256 5.40 -24.93 -4.51
C LEU A 256 5.56 -26.22 -3.69
N GLN A 257 4.68 -26.44 -2.71
CA GLN A 257 4.67 -27.65 -1.90
C GLN A 257 3.45 -28.54 -2.19
N PHE A 258 3.63 -29.50 -3.09
CA PHE A 258 2.63 -30.51 -3.46
C PHE A 258 2.53 -31.59 -2.39
N GLN A 259 1.33 -32.02 -2.04
CA GLN A 259 1.09 -33.04 -1.03
C GLN A 259 0.30 -34.21 -1.59
N ALA A 260 0.66 -35.43 -1.22
CA ALA A 260 -0.11 -36.61 -1.59
C ALA A 260 -0.10 -37.66 -0.48
N THR A 261 -1.13 -38.48 -0.47
CA THR A 261 -1.23 -39.68 0.37
C THR A 261 -0.71 -40.86 -0.44
N LEU A 262 0.33 -41.56 0.05
CA LEU A 262 0.82 -42.77 -0.60
C LEU A 262 0.29 -44.01 0.12
N ASN A 263 -0.28 -44.96 -0.61
CA ASN A 263 -0.74 -46.25 -0.09
C ASN A 263 0.18 -47.39 -0.53
N ASN A 264 0.72 -48.12 0.45
CA ASN A 264 1.46 -49.33 0.18
C ASN A 264 0.52 -50.53 0.13
N THR A 265 0.20 -50.99 -1.08
CA THR A 265 -0.71 -52.12 -1.33
C THR A 265 -0.06 -53.48 -1.00
N GLY A 266 1.26 -53.50 -0.82
CA GLY A 266 2.01 -54.69 -0.46
C GLY A 266 2.01 -54.99 1.01
N SER A 267 2.34 -56.24 1.33
CA SER A 267 2.53 -56.68 2.73
C SER A 267 3.89 -56.30 3.34
N GLU A 268 4.84 -55.81 2.53
CA GLU A 268 6.19 -55.43 2.95
C GLU A 268 6.34 -53.91 3.12
N THR A 269 7.21 -53.48 4.03
CA THR A 269 7.51 -52.06 4.24
C THR A 269 8.44 -51.53 3.15
N VAL A 270 8.05 -50.48 2.43
CA VAL A 270 8.85 -49.85 1.38
C VAL A 270 9.65 -48.67 1.95
N SER A 271 10.97 -48.67 1.75
CA SER A 271 11.85 -47.56 2.18
C SER A 271 11.52 -46.27 1.42
N ALA A 272 11.75 -45.11 2.07
CA ALA A 272 11.29 -43.78 1.64
C ALA A 272 11.31 -43.61 0.11
N PRO A 273 10.14 -43.63 -0.56
CA PRO A 273 10.07 -43.53 -2.01
C PRO A 273 10.53 -42.15 -2.46
N THR A 274 11.08 -42.09 -3.67
CA THR A 274 11.25 -40.81 -4.38
C THR A 274 9.92 -40.48 -5.01
N MET A 275 9.35 -39.35 -4.61
CA MET A 275 8.20 -38.77 -5.32
C MET A 275 8.74 -37.76 -6.32
N ARG A 276 8.07 -37.72 -7.46
CA ARG A 276 8.32 -36.79 -8.54
C ARG A 276 7.05 -36.01 -8.81
N VAL A 277 7.19 -34.69 -8.95
CA VAL A 277 6.12 -33.84 -9.48
C VAL A 277 6.57 -33.30 -10.82
N ALA A 278 5.69 -33.38 -11.81
CA ALA A 278 5.87 -32.75 -13.11
C ALA A 278 4.77 -31.70 -13.28
N VAL A 279 5.15 -30.46 -13.58
CA VAL A 279 4.22 -29.37 -13.88
C VAL A 279 4.23 -29.09 -15.39
N ASP A 280 3.06 -29.15 -16.03
CA ASP A 280 2.84 -28.83 -17.42
C ASP A 280 2.75 -27.31 -17.59
N GLY A 281 3.41 -26.75 -18.60
CA GLY A 281 3.57 -25.29 -18.79
C GLY A 281 5.01 -24.84 -19.06
N GLY A 282 5.99 -25.66 -18.65
CA GLY A 282 7.42 -25.41 -18.91
C GLY A 282 8.35 -26.58 -18.55
N THR A 283 7.79 -27.75 -18.23
CA THR A 283 8.47 -28.96 -17.69
C THR A 283 9.39 -28.65 -16.51
N VAL A 284 8.78 -28.32 -15.38
CA VAL A 284 9.48 -28.30 -14.08
C VAL A 284 9.33 -29.66 -13.44
N VAL A 285 10.46 -30.30 -13.12
CA VAL A 285 10.51 -31.63 -12.51
C VAL A 285 11.36 -31.57 -11.26
N SER A 286 10.76 -31.90 -10.12
CA SER A 286 11.49 -32.05 -8.86
C SER A 286 11.45 -33.49 -8.39
N ASP A 287 12.63 -34.10 -8.30
CA ASP A 287 12.86 -35.40 -7.70
C ASP A 287 13.41 -35.19 -6.29
N ASN A 288 12.53 -35.07 -5.30
CA ASN A 288 12.96 -34.88 -3.92
C ASN A 288 12.84 -36.19 -3.13
N SER A 289 13.82 -36.44 -2.26
CA SER A 289 13.66 -37.43 -1.19
C SER A 289 12.77 -36.80 -0.12
N ALA A 290 11.46 -36.83 -0.36
CA ALA A 290 10.37 -36.26 0.43
C ALA A 290 10.81 -35.65 1.78
N SER A 291 11.02 -34.34 1.82
CA SER A 291 11.38 -33.58 3.01
C SER A 291 10.13 -33.28 3.85
N GLY A 292 9.49 -34.33 4.37
CA GLY A 292 8.21 -34.21 5.08
C GLY A 292 7.84 -35.39 5.96
N GLY A 293 8.82 -36.22 6.33
CA GLY A 293 8.64 -37.30 7.31
C GLY A 293 9.55 -38.47 7.03
N SER A 294 10.74 -38.49 7.63
CA SER A 294 11.67 -39.61 7.53
C SER A 294 11.04 -40.90 8.04
N GLY A 295 10.67 -41.80 7.13
CA GLY A 295 10.23 -43.13 7.52
C GLY A 295 9.65 -43.92 6.36
N ALA A 296 10.01 -45.19 6.28
CA ALA A 296 9.40 -46.13 5.36
C ALA A 296 7.85 -46.13 5.47
N VAL A 297 7.17 -46.51 4.40
CA VAL A 297 5.71 -46.71 4.37
C VAL A 297 5.46 -48.19 4.71
N PRO A 298 4.92 -48.53 5.89
CA PRO A 298 4.63 -49.93 6.24
C PRO A 298 3.65 -50.56 5.26
N GLY A 299 3.74 -51.88 5.05
CA GLY A 299 2.79 -52.59 4.18
C GLY A 299 1.34 -52.47 4.64
N ASN A 300 0.41 -52.31 3.70
CA ASN A 300 -1.02 -52.06 3.91
C ASN A 300 -1.30 -50.82 4.77
N LYS A 301 -0.53 -49.74 4.56
CA LYS A 301 -0.70 -48.46 5.24
C LYS A 301 -0.50 -47.30 4.30
N GLU A 302 -1.28 -46.26 4.54
CA GLU A 302 -1.14 -44.94 3.93
C GLU A 302 -0.15 -44.06 4.69
N LYS A 303 0.41 -43.09 3.97
CA LYS A 303 1.24 -42.05 4.55
C LYS A 303 1.32 -40.79 3.68
N ASP A 304 1.06 -39.65 4.32
CA ASP A 304 1.22 -38.35 3.67
C ASP A 304 2.68 -38.00 3.40
N ARG A 305 2.88 -37.36 2.25
CA ARG A 305 4.16 -36.93 1.73
C ARG A 305 4.01 -35.59 1.03
N SER A 306 5.13 -34.89 0.92
CA SER A 306 5.21 -33.68 0.13
C SER A 306 6.48 -33.60 -0.69
N VAL A 307 6.34 -32.97 -1.85
CA VAL A 307 7.42 -32.59 -2.75
C VAL A 307 7.43 -31.07 -2.82
N LYS A 308 8.61 -30.50 -2.63
CA LYS A 308 8.84 -29.07 -2.74
C LYS A 308 9.55 -28.78 -4.07
N ILE A 309 9.08 -27.77 -4.77
CA ILE A 309 9.78 -27.11 -5.87
C ILE A 309 10.11 -25.71 -5.37
N ASP A 310 11.40 -25.38 -5.29
CA ASP A 310 11.83 -24.05 -4.86
C ASP A 310 11.48 -23.03 -5.95
N SER A 311 11.14 -21.79 -5.57
CA SER A 311 10.70 -20.78 -6.54
C SER A 311 11.69 -20.54 -7.68
N THR A 312 12.99 -20.50 -7.35
CA THR A 312 14.07 -20.35 -8.32
C THR A 312 14.14 -21.46 -9.38
N ASP A 313 13.52 -22.62 -9.14
CA ASP A 313 13.52 -23.74 -10.09
C ASP A 313 12.39 -23.62 -11.13
N TYR A 314 11.31 -22.89 -10.84
CA TYR A 314 10.16 -22.74 -11.74
C TYR A 314 10.01 -21.34 -12.35
N GLU A 315 10.58 -20.29 -11.76
CA GLU A 315 10.42 -18.89 -12.22
C GLU A 315 10.81 -18.67 -13.70
N ASP A 316 11.76 -19.44 -14.24
CA ASP A 316 12.17 -19.37 -15.65
C ASP A 316 11.26 -20.18 -16.61
N HIS A 317 10.30 -20.93 -16.08
CA HIS A 317 9.51 -21.92 -16.81
C HIS A 317 8.00 -21.71 -16.71
N LEU A 318 7.53 -21.08 -15.64
CA LEU A 318 6.12 -20.75 -15.41
C LEU A 318 5.97 -19.23 -15.36
N SER A 319 4.82 -18.73 -15.81
CA SER A 319 4.45 -17.31 -15.80
C SER A 319 3.23 -17.11 -14.90
N PRO A 320 3.12 -15.97 -14.20
CA PRO A 320 1.89 -15.63 -13.47
C PRO A 320 0.73 -15.38 -14.45
N GLY A 321 -0.51 -15.49 -13.95
CA GLY A 321 -1.74 -15.33 -14.73
C GLY A 321 -2.25 -16.60 -15.40
N GLU A 322 -1.62 -17.76 -15.16
CA GLU A 322 -1.95 -19.02 -15.82
C GLU A 322 -2.33 -20.12 -14.80
N THR A 323 -3.25 -21.00 -15.23
CA THR A 323 -3.55 -22.25 -14.54
C THR A 323 -2.69 -23.38 -15.08
N TYR A 324 -1.87 -23.96 -14.22
CA TYR A 324 -0.97 -25.07 -14.53
C TYR A 324 -1.52 -26.39 -14.02
N HIS A 325 -1.28 -27.45 -14.79
CA HIS A 325 -1.60 -28.81 -14.38
C HIS A 325 -0.33 -29.49 -13.88
N TYR A 326 -0.43 -30.35 -12.89
CA TYR A 326 0.67 -31.12 -12.35
C TYR A 326 0.30 -32.56 -12.12
N THR A 327 1.29 -33.43 -12.24
CA THR A 327 1.13 -34.86 -11.99
C THR A 327 2.08 -35.31 -10.91
N ILE A 328 1.56 -36.03 -9.92
CA ILE A 328 2.34 -36.65 -8.85
C ILE A 328 2.63 -38.10 -9.24
N GLN A 329 3.92 -38.48 -9.17
CA GLN A 329 4.42 -39.79 -9.54
C GLN A 329 5.24 -40.40 -8.40
N THR A 330 5.16 -41.71 -8.21
CA THR A 330 6.08 -42.47 -7.37
C THR A 330 7.13 -43.15 -8.25
N LEU A 331 8.36 -43.26 -7.75
CA LEU A 331 9.44 -43.96 -8.45
C LEU A 331 9.87 -45.23 -7.71
N ASP A 332 10.11 -46.30 -8.46
CA ASP A 332 10.67 -47.57 -7.99
C ASP A 332 12.14 -47.42 -7.53
N GLU A 333 12.71 -48.47 -6.93
CA GLU A 333 14.13 -48.47 -6.48
C GLU A 333 15.14 -48.29 -7.64
N SER A 334 14.72 -48.48 -8.89
CA SER A 334 15.52 -48.28 -10.10
C SER A 334 15.32 -46.89 -10.72
N GLY A 335 14.45 -46.05 -10.17
CA GLY A 335 14.10 -44.71 -10.66
C GLY A 335 13.10 -44.69 -11.82
N ASN A 336 12.40 -45.79 -12.10
CA ASN A 336 11.28 -45.79 -13.06
C ASN A 336 9.99 -45.40 -12.35
N ILE A 337 9.03 -44.83 -13.09
CA ILE A 337 7.70 -44.54 -12.58
C ILE A 337 7.04 -45.86 -12.16
N ASP A 338 6.63 -45.94 -10.89
CA ASP A 338 5.91 -47.08 -10.29
C ASP A 338 4.40 -46.83 -10.38
N ASP A 339 3.97 -45.63 -9.95
CA ASP A 339 2.58 -45.18 -10.04
C ASP A 339 2.50 -43.70 -10.40
N THR A 340 1.36 -43.30 -10.96
CA THR A 340 1.05 -41.93 -11.36
C THR A 340 -0.39 -41.66 -10.99
N LEU A 341 -0.66 -40.53 -10.35
CA LEU A 341 -2.02 -40.10 -10.11
C LEU A 341 -2.73 -39.91 -11.45
N ASP A 342 -3.90 -40.54 -11.60
CA ASP A 342 -4.62 -40.60 -12.87
C ASP A 342 -5.17 -39.23 -13.30
N ASP A 343 -5.58 -38.43 -12.32
CA ASP A 343 -6.03 -37.06 -12.53
C ASP A 343 -4.90 -36.07 -12.18
N PRO A 344 -4.44 -35.25 -13.14
CA PRO A 344 -3.51 -34.19 -12.81
C PRO A 344 -4.20 -33.18 -11.90
N GLY A 345 -3.53 -32.78 -10.82
CA GLY A 345 -3.96 -31.64 -10.03
C GLY A 345 -3.76 -30.35 -10.83
N GLU A 346 -4.46 -29.29 -10.48
CA GLU A 346 -4.29 -27.98 -11.10
C GLU A 346 -3.97 -26.91 -10.07
N PHE A 347 -3.27 -25.86 -10.48
CA PHE A 347 -3.14 -24.66 -9.69
C PHE A 347 -3.03 -23.39 -10.50
N TYR A 348 -3.62 -22.31 -9.97
CA TYR A 348 -3.44 -20.98 -10.54
C TYR A 348 -2.22 -20.31 -9.92
N LEU A 349 -1.29 -19.86 -10.76
CA LEU A 349 -0.11 -19.09 -10.36
C LEU A 349 -0.37 -17.62 -10.68
N GLY A 350 -0.57 -16.79 -9.66
CA GLY A 350 -0.88 -15.37 -9.82
C GLY A 350 0.20 -14.47 -9.26
N GLU A 351 0.20 -13.19 -9.66
CA GLU A 351 1.00 -12.18 -8.95
C GLU A 351 0.44 -11.89 -7.56
N SER A 352 1.27 -11.34 -6.68
CA SER A 352 0.84 -10.97 -5.33
C SER A 352 -0.22 -9.85 -5.36
N GLY A 353 -1.32 -10.02 -4.62
CA GLY A 353 -2.44 -9.08 -4.62
C GLY A 353 -3.39 -9.24 -5.81
N SER A 354 -4.05 -8.14 -6.21
CA SER A 354 -4.82 -8.06 -7.47
C SER A 354 -4.00 -7.29 -8.50
N ASN A 355 -3.83 -7.84 -9.71
CA ASN A 355 -3.04 -7.25 -10.78
C ASN A 355 -3.78 -7.41 -12.11
N PHE A 356 -4.05 -6.34 -12.84
CA PHE A 356 -4.92 -6.35 -14.02
C PHE A 356 -4.15 -6.06 -15.31
N THR A 357 -4.24 -6.98 -16.27
CA THR A 357 -3.61 -6.87 -17.60
C THR A 357 -4.63 -6.56 -18.69
N VAL A 358 -4.19 -5.91 -19.77
CA VAL A 358 -5.02 -5.64 -20.95
C VAL A 358 -4.67 -6.63 -22.06
N ASP A 359 -5.49 -7.68 -22.21
CA ASP A 359 -5.17 -8.81 -23.10
C ASP A 359 -5.40 -8.48 -24.58
N ALA A 360 -6.51 -7.80 -24.86
CA ALA A 360 -6.94 -7.52 -26.22
C ALA A 360 -7.74 -6.23 -26.31
N ILE A 361 -7.53 -5.50 -27.40
CA ILE A 361 -8.32 -4.31 -27.75
C ILE A 361 -8.93 -4.54 -29.13
N GLU A 362 -10.24 -4.40 -29.24
CA GLU A 362 -10.97 -4.48 -30.49
C GLU A 362 -11.74 -3.19 -30.79
N THR A 363 -11.67 -2.74 -32.04
CA THR A 363 -12.46 -1.62 -32.57
C THR A 363 -13.51 -2.12 -33.54
N THR A 364 -14.78 -1.98 -33.18
CA THR A 364 -15.91 -2.35 -34.06
C THR A 364 -16.61 -1.09 -34.56
N SER A 365 -16.59 -0.89 -35.87
CA SER A 365 -17.38 0.17 -36.50
C SER A 365 -18.83 -0.29 -36.67
N ALA A 366 -19.76 0.31 -35.94
CA ALA A 366 -21.19 0.16 -36.24
C ALA A 366 -21.54 0.98 -37.50
N ASP A 367 -22.58 0.59 -38.25
CA ASP A 367 -23.11 1.38 -39.37
C ASP A 367 -23.59 2.75 -38.84
N GLY A 368 -22.81 3.81 -39.06
CA GLY A 368 -23.14 5.18 -38.63
C GLY A 368 -21.92 6.00 -38.18
N ASP A 369 -22.20 7.07 -37.45
CA ASP A 369 -21.22 8.07 -36.99
C ASP A 369 -20.37 7.58 -35.79
N ASN A 370 -20.73 6.47 -35.14
CA ASN A 370 -20.06 5.94 -33.95
C ASN A 370 -19.33 4.62 -34.19
N ALA A 371 -18.35 4.33 -33.33
CA ALA A 371 -17.66 3.05 -33.23
C ALA A 371 -17.53 2.64 -31.75
N THR A 372 -17.39 1.35 -31.50
CA THR A 372 -17.20 0.79 -30.16
C THR A 372 -15.77 0.29 -30.02
N ILE A 373 -15.11 0.68 -28.93
CA ILE A 373 -13.82 0.17 -28.50
C ILE A 373 -14.09 -0.78 -27.33
N SER A 374 -13.60 -2.00 -27.44
CA SER A 374 -13.72 -3.03 -26.42
C SER A 374 -12.34 -3.41 -25.93
N ALA A 375 -12.12 -3.48 -24.62
CA ALA A 375 -10.89 -4.02 -24.04
C ALA A 375 -11.21 -5.20 -23.14
N GLU A 376 -10.48 -6.30 -23.35
CA GLU A 376 -10.49 -7.49 -22.52
C GLU A 376 -9.43 -7.35 -21.43
N ILE A 377 -9.85 -7.53 -20.18
CA ILE A 377 -9.05 -7.25 -18.98
C ILE A 377 -9.02 -8.51 -18.13
N THR A 378 -7.84 -9.01 -17.77
CA THR A 378 -7.69 -10.19 -16.90
C THR A 378 -6.99 -9.82 -15.60
N ASN A 379 -7.52 -10.29 -14.47
CA ASN A 379 -6.85 -10.19 -13.18
C ASN A 379 -5.84 -11.35 -13.04
N VAL A 380 -4.56 -11.07 -13.31
CA VAL A 380 -3.44 -12.01 -13.18
C VAL A 380 -2.92 -12.17 -11.74
N GLY A 381 -3.52 -11.49 -10.77
CA GLY A 381 -3.21 -11.59 -9.34
C GLY A 381 -3.88 -12.79 -8.64
N VAL A 382 -3.59 -12.99 -7.35
CA VAL A 382 -4.18 -14.03 -6.49
C VAL A 382 -5.38 -13.57 -5.66
N ASP A 383 -5.62 -12.26 -5.54
CA ASP A 383 -6.76 -11.69 -4.82
C ASP A 383 -7.84 -11.19 -5.80
N GLU A 384 -9.11 -11.27 -5.39
CA GLU A 384 -10.20 -10.50 -6.03
C GLU A 384 -9.89 -9.00 -5.89
N GLY A 385 -10.14 -8.23 -6.94
CA GLY A 385 -9.90 -6.79 -6.94
C GLY A 385 -10.96 -6.00 -7.70
N ASP A 386 -11.15 -4.76 -7.27
CA ASP A 386 -11.85 -3.74 -8.03
C ASP A 386 -10.80 -2.93 -8.82
N ARG A 387 -11.11 -2.59 -10.07
CA ARG A 387 -10.23 -1.76 -10.89
C ARG A 387 -10.98 -0.79 -11.79
N THR A 388 -10.49 0.45 -11.80
CA THR A 388 -10.83 1.47 -12.79
C THR A 388 -10.01 1.24 -14.05
N VAL A 389 -10.67 0.96 -15.17
CA VAL A 389 -10.05 0.84 -16.50
C VAL A 389 -10.32 2.11 -17.27
N THR A 390 -9.27 2.77 -17.73
CA THR A 390 -9.34 4.05 -18.43
C THR A 390 -8.95 3.87 -19.89
N ILE A 391 -9.73 4.43 -20.81
CA ILE A 391 -9.29 4.69 -22.18
C ILE A 391 -8.88 6.16 -22.27
N ASP A 392 -7.76 6.43 -22.94
CA ASP A 392 -7.21 7.75 -23.18
C ASP A 392 -6.92 7.96 -24.67
N PHE A 393 -7.29 9.10 -25.20
CA PHE A 393 -6.87 9.59 -26.49
C PHE A 393 -5.91 10.76 -26.27
N ASP A 394 -4.62 10.47 -26.07
CA ASP A 394 -3.58 11.47 -25.76
C ASP A 394 -3.60 12.68 -26.71
N GLU A 395 -3.81 12.46 -28.02
CA GLU A 395 -3.85 13.55 -29.02
C GLU A 395 -5.02 14.52 -28.83
N TYR A 396 -6.08 14.11 -28.14
CA TYR A 396 -7.32 14.87 -27.97
C TYR A 396 -7.61 15.29 -26.52
N ASP A 397 -6.82 14.84 -25.55
CA ASP A 397 -7.12 15.00 -24.13
C ASP A 397 -8.54 14.55 -23.77
N VAL A 398 -8.88 13.33 -24.20
CA VAL A 398 -10.18 12.74 -23.88
C VAL A 398 -9.95 11.39 -23.25
N SER A 399 -10.32 11.27 -21.98
CA SER A 399 -10.35 10.01 -21.27
C SER A 399 -11.75 9.63 -20.79
N ALA A 400 -11.98 8.33 -20.66
CA ALA A 400 -13.17 7.77 -20.05
C ALA A 400 -12.79 6.55 -19.23
N SER A 401 -13.50 6.30 -18.13
CA SER A 401 -13.19 5.19 -17.23
C SER A 401 -14.43 4.34 -16.95
N GLU A 402 -14.21 3.05 -16.76
CA GLU A 402 -15.21 2.06 -16.35
C GLU A 402 -14.66 1.27 -15.16
N GLU A 403 -15.54 0.91 -14.22
CA GLU A 403 -15.17 0.10 -13.05
C GLU A 403 -15.43 -1.38 -13.32
N LEU A 404 -14.50 -2.23 -12.93
CA LEU A 404 -14.56 -3.67 -13.12
C LEU A 404 -14.09 -4.41 -11.86
N THR A 405 -14.87 -5.37 -11.39
CA THR A 405 -14.47 -6.28 -10.30
C THR A 405 -14.22 -7.65 -10.90
N LEU A 406 -13.02 -8.21 -10.70
CA LEU A 406 -12.66 -9.55 -11.18
C LEU A 406 -12.06 -10.39 -10.05
N ASP A 407 -12.56 -11.62 -9.95
CA ASP A 407 -11.90 -12.71 -9.22
C ASP A 407 -10.52 -13.01 -9.83
N TYR A 408 -9.65 -13.69 -9.07
CA TYR A 408 -8.35 -14.12 -9.57
C TYR A 408 -8.50 -14.99 -10.84
N GLY A 409 -7.69 -14.71 -11.86
CA GLY A 409 -7.72 -15.40 -13.16
C GLY A 409 -8.98 -15.17 -13.99
N ALA A 410 -9.92 -14.33 -13.54
CA ALA A 410 -11.11 -13.98 -14.31
C ALA A 410 -10.80 -12.89 -15.34
N THR A 411 -11.53 -12.94 -16.44
CA THR A 411 -11.45 -11.98 -17.55
C THR A 411 -12.78 -11.24 -17.69
N GLY A 412 -12.75 -9.92 -17.82
CA GLY A 412 -13.90 -9.07 -18.10
C GLY A 412 -13.69 -8.20 -19.34
N THR A 413 -14.77 -7.62 -19.85
CA THR A 413 -14.71 -6.71 -21.00
C THR A 413 -15.34 -5.37 -20.66
N VAL A 414 -14.60 -4.30 -20.92
CA VAL A 414 -15.09 -2.92 -20.86
C VAL A 414 -15.29 -2.38 -22.28
N ASN A 415 -16.29 -1.50 -22.45
CA ASN A 415 -16.68 -1.00 -23.77
C ASN A 415 -16.91 0.51 -23.75
N TRP A 416 -16.29 1.22 -24.68
CA TRP A 416 -16.49 2.65 -24.90
C TRP A 416 -17.07 2.92 -26.29
N THR A 417 -17.88 3.97 -26.40
CA THR A 417 -18.44 4.41 -27.69
C THR A 417 -17.81 5.73 -28.10
N VAL A 418 -17.20 5.76 -29.29
CA VAL A 418 -16.49 6.92 -29.85
C VAL A 418 -17.21 7.43 -31.09
N ASN A 419 -17.38 8.76 -31.19
CA ASN A 419 -17.96 9.40 -32.38
C ASN A 419 -16.88 9.65 -33.44
N LYS A 420 -16.89 8.86 -34.51
CA LYS A 420 -15.94 8.97 -35.63
C LYS A 420 -16.03 10.31 -36.34
N THR A 421 -17.19 10.96 -36.40
CA THR A 421 -17.33 12.27 -37.09
C THR A 421 -16.64 13.41 -36.35
N ALA A 422 -16.26 13.21 -35.09
CA ALA A 422 -15.42 14.13 -34.34
C ALA A 422 -13.92 13.87 -34.55
N LEU A 423 -13.55 12.74 -35.15
CA LEU A 423 -12.18 12.32 -35.34
C LEU A 423 -11.68 12.57 -36.78
N PRO A 424 -10.44 13.02 -36.99
CA PRO A 424 -9.81 13.17 -38.30
C PRO A 424 -9.81 11.90 -39.16
N TYR A 425 -9.75 12.07 -40.49
CA TYR A 425 -9.74 10.98 -41.48
C TYR A 425 -8.36 10.29 -41.59
N GLU A 426 -7.74 9.98 -40.45
CA GLU A 426 -6.50 9.23 -40.31
C GLU A 426 -6.60 8.30 -39.08
N PRO A 427 -5.68 7.33 -38.89
CA PRO A 427 -5.64 6.53 -37.68
C PRO A 427 -5.34 7.41 -36.47
N ASN A 428 -6.22 7.38 -35.48
CA ASN A 428 -6.11 8.05 -34.20
C ASN A 428 -5.72 7.00 -33.17
N GLU A 429 -4.58 7.18 -32.51
CA GLU A 429 -4.11 6.30 -31.44
C GLU A 429 -4.89 6.56 -30.15
N PHE A 430 -5.09 5.50 -29.37
CA PHE A 430 -5.65 5.57 -28.03
C PHE A 430 -4.94 4.54 -27.14
N GLU A 431 -4.86 4.80 -25.85
CA GLU A 431 -4.34 3.89 -24.83
C GLU A 431 -5.48 3.39 -23.94
N VAL A 432 -5.42 2.14 -23.51
CA VAL A 432 -6.27 1.59 -22.45
C VAL A 432 -5.36 1.18 -21.30
N GLY A 433 -5.63 1.68 -20.11
CA GLY A 433 -4.84 1.42 -18.91
C GLY A 433 -5.69 0.93 -17.73
N THR A 434 -5.14 -0.01 -16.96
CA THR A 434 -5.70 -0.50 -15.70
C THR A 434 -4.97 0.08 -14.48
N GLY A 435 -3.89 0.83 -14.69
CA GLY A 435 -2.95 1.26 -13.66
C GLY A 435 -1.85 0.24 -13.35
N ASP A 436 -2.07 -1.05 -13.66
CA ASP A 436 -1.04 -2.10 -13.57
C ASP A 436 -0.43 -2.42 -14.95
N ASP A 437 -1.23 -2.28 -16.02
CA ASP A 437 -0.83 -2.54 -17.41
C ASP A 437 -1.48 -1.53 -18.36
N THR A 438 -0.88 -1.35 -19.55
CA THR A 438 -1.40 -0.48 -20.62
C THR A 438 -1.25 -1.12 -22.00
N ALA A 439 -2.24 -0.89 -22.87
CA ALA A 439 -2.21 -1.33 -24.26
C ALA A 439 -2.76 -0.26 -25.19
N THR A 440 -2.23 -0.18 -26.41
CA THR A 440 -2.61 0.84 -27.39
C THR A 440 -3.41 0.27 -28.55
N GLY A 441 -4.36 1.06 -29.06
CA GLY A 441 -5.18 0.76 -30.23
C GLY A 441 -5.25 1.93 -31.20
N THR A 442 -5.85 1.72 -32.37
CA THR A 442 -6.11 2.80 -33.34
C THR A 442 -7.54 2.78 -33.85
N ILE A 443 -8.07 3.95 -34.19
CA ILE A 443 -9.39 4.12 -34.81
C ILE A 443 -9.35 5.20 -35.90
N VAL A 444 -9.98 4.96 -37.04
CA VAL A 444 -10.03 5.94 -38.14
C VAL A 444 -11.32 6.76 -38.04
N GLY A 445 -11.18 8.09 -38.05
CA GLY A 445 -12.31 9.02 -38.01
C GLY A 445 -12.94 9.31 -39.36
N GLU A 446 -14.03 10.06 -39.32
CA GLU A 446 -14.89 10.43 -40.46
C GLU A 446 -15.23 11.93 -40.46
N ALA A 447 -14.43 12.80 -39.82
CA ALA A 447 -14.75 14.22 -39.72
C ALA A 447 -15.07 14.89 -41.06
N THR A 448 -16.21 15.58 -41.12
CA THR A 448 -16.70 16.34 -42.29
C THR A 448 -16.93 17.83 -41.98
N GLY A 449 -16.10 18.45 -41.13
CA GLY A 449 -16.25 19.84 -40.67
C GLY A 449 -16.18 20.93 -41.77
N ASP A 450 -16.58 22.17 -41.42
CA ASP A 450 -16.57 23.37 -42.26
C ASP A 450 -15.15 23.69 -42.81
N GLU A 451 -15.05 24.25 -44.03
CA GLU A 451 -13.77 24.71 -44.63
C GLU A 451 -12.98 25.69 -43.74
N GLU A 452 -13.62 26.26 -42.70
CA GLU A 452 -13.02 27.19 -41.74
C GLU A 452 -12.19 26.53 -40.61
N ALA A 453 -12.36 25.23 -40.33
CA ALA A 453 -11.62 24.46 -39.30
C ALA A 453 -10.58 23.48 -39.90
N ALA A 454 -10.31 23.63 -41.19
CA ALA A 454 -9.47 22.74 -41.99
C ALA A 454 -7.95 22.86 -41.75
N PHE A 455 -7.53 23.90 -41.02
CA PHE A 455 -6.15 24.35 -41.00
C PHE A 455 -5.80 24.73 -39.56
N THR A 456 -5.18 23.80 -38.84
CA THR A 456 -4.89 23.95 -37.41
C THR A 456 -3.38 23.95 -37.17
N VAL A 457 -2.96 24.66 -36.12
CA VAL A 457 -1.61 24.58 -35.58
C VAL A 457 -1.55 23.30 -34.76
N VAL A 458 -0.67 22.37 -35.12
CA VAL A 458 -0.56 21.04 -34.49
C VAL A 458 0.70 20.85 -33.66
N GLU A 459 1.63 21.79 -33.75
CA GLU A 459 2.91 21.74 -33.06
C GLU A 459 3.43 23.16 -32.97
N ASP A 460 3.88 23.55 -31.79
CA ASP A 460 4.68 24.74 -31.59
C ASP A 460 6.13 24.30 -31.43
N ASN A 461 6.99 24.70 -32.37
CA ASN A 461 8.43 24.46 -32.25
C ASN A 461 9.12 25.58 -31.45
N GLY A 462 8.34 26.61 -31.07
CA GLY A 462 8.75 27.81 -30.39
C GLY A 462 9.97 28.50 -30.96
N VAL A 463 10.83 28.99 -30.07
CA VAL A 463 11.93 29.87 -30.35
C VAL A 463 13.27 29.17 -30.09
N GLY A 464 13.83 28.58 -31.14
CA GLY A 464 15.08 27.82 -31.01
C GLY A 464 14.90 26.54 -30.18
N ASP A 465 16.02 25.91 -29.80
CA ASP A 465 15.99 24.61 -29.10
C ASP A 465 15.72 24.77 -27.58
N ASP A 466 15.92 25.97 -27.02
CA ASP A 466 15.90 26.24 -25.58
C ASP A 466 14.93 27.37 -25.16
N GLN A 467 14.15 27.93 -26.09
CA GLN A 467 13.23 29.06 -25.83
C GLN A 467 13.92 30.30 -25.25
N ILE A 468 15.23 30.45 -25.46
CA ILE A 468 16.04 31.55 -24.94
C ILE A 468 16.57 32.38 -26.10
N VAL A 469 16.35 33.69 -26.04
CA VAL A 469 16.83 34.63 -27.05
C VAL A 469 17.55 35.81 -26.43
N THR A 470 18.44 36.40 -27.20
CA THR A 470 19.12 37.63 -26.78
C THR A 470 18.31 38.86 -27.16
N ASP A 471 18.37 39.93 -26.35
CA ASP A 471 17.77 41.24 -26.64
C ASP A 471 18.43 42.01 -27.80
N GLU A 472 19.52 41.49 -28.37
CA GLU A 472 20.28 42.14 -29.46
C GLU A 472 20.07 41.49 -30.84
N GLU A 473 19.76 40.19 -30.91
CA GLU A 473 19.69 39.43 -32.17
C GLU A 473 18.26 39.00 -32.52
N PRO A 474 17.84 39.14 -33.79
CA PRO A 474 16.53 38.67 -34.22
C PRO A 474 16.45 37.14 -34.15
N PHE A 475 15.29 36.64 -33.73
CA PHE A 475 15.01 35.22 -33.58
C PHE A 475 13.78 34.80 -34.40
N THR A 476 13.53 33.50 -34.46
CA THR A 476 12.38 32.94 -35.18
C THR A 476 11.49 32.13 -34.24
N VAL A 477 10.21 32.44 -34.23
CA VAL A 477 9.16 31.56 -33.69
C VAL A 477 8.71 30.63 -34.82
N GLU A 478 8.72 29.33 -34.60
CA GLU A 478 8.30 28.34 -35.58
C GLU A 478 7.10 27.53 -35.09
N ALA A 479 6.14 27.26 -35.97
CA ALA A 479 5.02 26.37 -35.66
C ALA A 479 4.70 25.49 -36.87
N VAL A 480 4.17 24.29 -36.63
CA VAL A 480 3.72 23.38 -37.68
C VAL A 480 2.21 23.48 -37.80
N VAL A 481 1.75 23.80 -39.00
CA VAL A 481 0.34 23.75 -39.36
C VAL A 481 0.03 22.49 -40.16
N LYS A 482 -1.12 21.88 -39.88
CA LYS A 482 -1.65 20.71 -40.58
C LYS A 482 -2.94 21.06 -41.28
N ASN A 483 -3.06 20.60 -42.53
CA ASN A 483 -4.33 20.64 -43.23
C ASN A 483 -5.10 19.33 -42.96
N THR A 484 -6.14 19.41 -42.13
CA THR A 484 -7.02 18.29 -41.76
C THR A 484 -8.11 18.01 -42.81
N TYR A 485 -8.15 18.80 -43.88
CA TYR A 485 -9.13 18.68 -44.96
C TYR A 485 -8.71 17.73 -46.08
N ALA A 486 -9.71 17.27 -46.84
CA ALA A 486 -9.52 16.37 -47.98
C ALA A 486 -8.89 17.03 -49.23
N ASP A 487 -8.81 18.37 -49.27
CA ASP A 487 -8.30 19.15 -50.40
C ASP A 487 -7.20 20.14 -49.93
N GLU A 488 -6.37 20.65 -50.86
CA GLU A 488 -5.37 21.71 -50.58
C GLU A 488 -6.05 22.98 -50.04
N GLN A 489 -5.53 23.52 -48.94
CA GLN A 489 -6.03 24.75 -48.30
C GLN A 489 -4.93 25.80 -48.17
N SER A 490 -5.33 27.07 -48.20
CA SER A 490 -4.43 28.22 -48.00
C SER A 490 -5.02 29.23 -47.02
N ARG A 491 -4.29 29.56 -45.95
CA ARG A 491 -4.71 30.52 -44.91
C ARG A 491 -3.54 31.34 -44.38
N ASP A 492 -3.83 32.47 -43.75
CA ASP A 492 -2.85 33.26 -43.01
C ASP A 492 -2.64 32.62 -41.64
N VAL A 493 -1.39 32.33 -41.29
CA VAL A 493 -0.99 31.92 -39.94
C VAL A 493 -0.43 33.16 -39.25
N ALA A 494 -0.88 33.47 -38.03
CA ALA A 494 -0.52 34.67 -37.31
C ALA A 494 0.19 34.35 -35.99
N LEU A 495 1.28 35.08 -35.72
CA LEU A 495 1.95 35.12 -34.43
C LEU A 495 1.50 36.37 -33.68
N THR A 496 1.12 36.23 -32.42
CA THR A 496 0.80 37.35 -31.51
C THR A 496 1.66 37.24 -30.26
N ILE A 497 2.28 38.33 -29.83
CA ILE A 497 3.00 38.43 -28.54
C ILE A 497 2.33 39.56 -27.76
N PRO A 498 1.32 39.26 -26.91
CA PRO A 498 0.44 40.27 -26.33
C PRO A 498 1.17 41.32 -25.50
N ASP A 499 2.12 40.91 -24.64
CA ASP A 499 2.84 41.82 -23.74
C ASP A 499 3.78 42.79 -24.47
N ALA A 500 4.13 42.47 -25.72
CA ALA A 500 4.93 43.32 -26.59
C ALA A 500 4.10 44.03 -27.68
N ASP A 501 2.77 43.87 -27.70
CA ASP A 501 1.87 44.37 -28.74
C ASP A 501 2.30 43.95 -30.17
N ILE A 502 2.90 42.76 -30.34
CA ILE A 502 3.38 42.26 -31.63
C ILE A 502 2.29 41.42 -32.29
N THR A 503 2.04 41.64 -33.58
CA THR A 503 1.21 40.76 -34.42
C THR A 503 1.80 40.65 -35.81
N MET A 504 2.10 39.42 -36.23
CA MET A 504 2.65 39.09 -37.55
C MET A 504 1.74 38.08 -38.24
N SER A 505 1.72 38.04 -39.58
CA SER A 505 0.94 37.04 -40.31
C SER A 505 1.64 36.61 -41.59
N GLU A 506 1.66 35.30 -41.87
CA GLU A 506 2.29 34.69 -43.03
C GLU A 506 1.29 33.79 -43.79
N PRO A 507 1.02 34.07 -45.09
CA PRO A 507 0.14 33.24 -45.90
C PRO A 507 0.76 31.88 -46.20
N THR A 508 0.07 30.81 -45.79
CA THR A 508 0.55 29.44 -45.86
C THR A 508 -0.43 28.54 -46.62
N THR A 509 0.09 27.77 -47.58
CA THR A 509 -0.65 26.75 -48.35
C THR A 509 -0.12 25.36 -48.01
N VAL A 510 -1.04 24.42 -47.74
CA VAL A 510 -0.73 23.03 -47.34
C VAL A 510 -1.68 22.08 -48.06
N GLU A 511 -1.11 21.05 -48.69
CA GLU A 511 -1.85 19.98 -49.37
C GLU A 511 -2.65 19.14 -48.36
N SER A 512 -3.66 18.38 -48.81
CA SER A 512 -4.48 17.52 -47.93
C SER A 512 -3.63 16.57 -47.08
N GLY A 513 -3.89 16.54 -45.76
CA GLY A 513 -3.14 15.76 -44.79
C GLY A 513 -1.68 16.17 -44.62
N GLY A 514 -1.23 17.24 -45.30
CA GLY A 514 0.12 17.75 -45.23
C GLY A 514 0.40 18.52 -43.95
N ARG A 515 1.67 18.54 -43.55
CA ARG A 515 2.22 19.43 -42.50
C ARG A 515 3.17 20.44 -43.14
N LYS A 516 3.22 21.65 -42.61
CA LYS A 516 4.19 22.68 -43.02
C LYS A 516 4.61 23.54 -41.85
N THR A 517 5.91 23.74 -41.69
CA THR A 517 6.47 24.70 -40.74
C THR A 517 6.32 26.12 -41.28
N VAL A 518 5.82 27.01 -40.42
CA VAL A 518 5.74 28.46 -40.63
C VAL A 518 6.68 29.11 -39.61
N SER A 519 7.48 30.07 -40.07
CA SER A 519 8.47 30.75 -39.23
C SER A 519 8.24 32.25 -39.25
N PHE A 520 8.22 32.89 -38.08
CA PHE A 520 8.04 34.33 -37.89
C PHE A 520 9.33 34.92 -37.31
N THR A 521 9.95 35.87 -38.00
CA THR A 521 11.17 36.53 -37.50
C THR A 521 10.82 37.75 -36.66
N VAL A 522 11.15 37.71 -35.37
CA VAL A 522 10.97 38.81 -34.42
C VAL A 522 12.33 39.47 -34.15
N ASP A 523 12.38 40.80 -34.22
CA ASP A 523 13.57 41.59 -33.89
C ASP A 523 13.37 42.25 -32.52
N PRO A 524 14.04 41.79 -31.45
CA PRO A 524 13.88 42.32 -30.11
C PRO A 524 14.11 43.84 -30.04
N THR A 525 15.02 44.37 -30.85
CA THR A 525 15.37 45.80 -30.88
C THR A 525 14.33 46.67 -31.59
N GLU A 526 13.54 46.09 -32.50
CA GLU A 526 12.45 46.80 -33.17
C GLU A 526 11.23 46.97 -32.26
N TYR A 527 11.01 46.01 -31.36
CA TYR A 527 9.84 45.94 -30.49
C TYR A 527 10.14 46.29 -29.02
N ASP A 528 11.36 46.75 -28.71
CA ASP A 528 11.79 47.14 -27.36
C ASP A 528 11.55 46.02 -26.32
N LEU A 529 11.85 44.76 -26.66
CA LEU A 529 11.72 43.64 -25.72
C LEU A 529 12.73 43.78 -24.57
N GLU A 530 12.26 43.64 -23.33
CA GLU A 530 13.05 43.84 -22.12
C GLU A 530 13.81 42.57 -21.74
N ALA A 531 15.13 42.67 -21.59
CA ALA A 531 15.96 41.58 -21.08
C ALA A 531 15.58 41.25 -19.62
N GLY A 532 15.60 39.97 -19.25
CA GLY A 532 15.06 39.47 -17.97
C GLY A 532 13.59 39.07 -18.03
N THR A 533 12.91 39.26 -19.17
CA THR A 533 11.45 39.06 -19.25
C THR A 533 11.11 37.80 -20.04
N VAL A 534 10.15 37.03 -19.52
CA VAL A 534 9.47 35.95 -20.25
C VAL A 534 8.29 36.55 -21.00
N TYR A 535 8.22 36.29 -22.29
CA TYR A 535 7.11 36.71 -23.15
C TYR A 535 6.30 35.49 -23.59
N GLU A 536 4.98 35.57 -23.41
CA GLU A 536 4.04 34.60 -23.98
C GLU A 536 3.68 34.97 -25.42
N TYR A 537 3.48 33.96 -26.26
CA TYR A 537 3.07 34.13 -27.64
C TYR A 537 2.06 33.08 -28.09
N ASP A 538 1.21 33.48 -29.04
CA ASP A 538 0.22 32.62 -29.66
C ASP A 538 0.48 32.50 -31.15
N VAL A 539 0.50 31.28 -31.67
CA VAL A 539 0.42 31.03 -33.11
C VAL A 539 -0.97 30.50 -33.47
N THR A 540 -1.63 31.18 -34.40
CA THR A 540 -3.00 30.87 -34.83
C THR A 540 -3.06 30.69 -36.34
N ALA A 541 -3.97 29.85 -36.82
CA ALA A 541 -4.28 29.67 -38.23
C ALA A 541 -5.74 30.02 -38.53
N GLY A 542 -6.05 31.32 -38.52
CA GLY A 542 -7.42 31.84 -38.57
C GLY A 542 -7.88 32.26 -37.18
N GLU A 543 -8.93 31.63 -36.65
CA GLU A 543 -9.40 31.83 -35.26
C GLU A 543 -8.95 30.69 -34.33
N GLU A 544 -8.26 29.68 -34.86
CA GLU A 544 -7.81 28.48 -34.14
C GLU A 544 -6.29 28.58 -33.88
N GLY A 545 -5.87 28.34 -32.64
CA GLY A 545 -4.47 28.21 -32.23
C GLY A 545 -4.34 27.05 -31.25
N LEU A 546 -3.13 26.87 -30.70
CA LEU A 546 -2.97 25.99 -29.55
C LEU A 546 -3.70 26.59 -28.35
N SER A 547 -4.10 25.72 -27.43
CA SER A 547 -4.86 26.10 -26.24
C SER A 547 -4.00 26.66 -25.12
N GLU A 548 -2.71 26.34 -25.13
CA GLU A 548 -1.71 27.03 -24.30
C GLU A 548 -0.79 27.87 -25.18
N PRO A 549 -0.51 29.12 -24.79
CA PRO A 549 0.47 29.96 -25.46
C PRO A 549 1.88 29.39 -25.25
N GLY A 550 2.74 29.52 -26.25
CA GLY A 550 4.17 29.29 -26.06
C GLY A 550 4.81 30.43 -25.28
N SER A 551 5.99 30.22 -24.73
CA SER A 551 6.75 31.26 -24.04
C SER A 551 8.22 31.24 -24.42
N PHE A 552 8.88 32.41 -24.41
CA PHE A 552 10.33 32.51 -24.57
C PHE A 552 10.92 33.56 -23.62
N TYR A 553 12.14 33.34 -23.19
CA TYR A 553 12.90 34.25 -22.34
C TYR A 553 13.80 35.16 -23.17
N VAL A 554 13.68 36.47 -22.98
CA VAL A 554 14.60 37.46 -23.57
C VAL A 554 15.66 37.82 -22.52
N GLY A 555 16.93 37.56 -22.80
CA GLY A 555 18.05 37.92 -21.93
C GLY A 555 19.15 38.71 -22.64
N LYS A 556 20.10 39.26 -21.90
CA LYS A 556 21.31 39.85 -22.51
C LYS A 556 22.32 38.77 -22.91
N PRO A 557 23.20 39.02 -23.89
CA PRO A 557 24.26 38.08 -24.24
C PRO A 557 25.18 37.75 -23.04
N GLY A 558 25.38 36.45 -22.76
CA GLY A 558 26.22 35.98 -21.64
C GLY A 558 25.47 35.96 -20.30
N THR A 559 26.21 36.08 -19.19
CA THR A 559 25.62 36.35 -17.86
C THR A 559 25.40 37.86 -17.72
N ASN A 560 24.26 38.27 -17.15
CA ASN A 560 24.02 39.69 -16.83
C ASN A 560 23.32 39.83 -15.47
N PHE A 561 24.07 40.19 -14.43
CA PHE A 561 23.61 40.15 -13.04
C PHE A 561 23.12 41.54 -12.61
N GLU A 562 21.80 41.74 -12.65
CA GLU A 562 21.15 42.98 -12.22
C GLU A 562 20.73 42.92 -10.76
N LEU A 563 20.97 44.04 -10.07
CA LEU A 563 20.63 44.21 -8.66
C LEU A 563 19.36 45.06 -8.56
N SER A 564 18.40 44.61 -7.75
CA SER A 564 17.17 45.35 -7.42
C SER A 564 16.80 45.22 -5.94
N ASN A 565 15.81 46.00 -5.50
CA ASN A 565 15.23 45.93 -4.16
C ASN A 565 16.26 45.90 -3.02
N GLU A 566 17.27 46.77 -3.10
CA GLU A 566 18.27 46.84 -2.05
C GLU A 566 17.63 47.26 -0.72
N THR A 567 17.74 46.41 0.30
CA THR A 567 17.27 46.73 1.66
C THR A 567 18.40 46.54 2.67
N VAL A 568 18.30 47.27 3.77
CA VAL A 568 19.20 47.08 4.90
C VAL A 568 18.37 46.89 6.14
N THR A 569 18.61 45.79 6.82
CA THR A 569 18.09 45.54 8.15
C THR A 569 19.23 45.77 9.13
N VAL A 570 19.03 46.70 10.05
CA VAL A 570 20.02 47.07 11.07
C VAL A 570 19.55 46.54 12.40
N GLU A 571 20.18 45.45 12.85
CA GLU A 571 20.00 44.86 14.19
C GLU A 571 21.39 44.74 14.86
N GLU A 572 21.71 43.63 15.52
CA GLU A 572 23.07 43.36 16.02
C GLU A 572 24.06 43.12 14.86
N ASN A 573 23.60 42.38 13.84
CA ASN A 573 24.25 42.32 12.55
C ASN A 573 23.54 43.30 11.60
N VAL A 574 24.31 43.93 10.73
CA VAL A 574 23.74 44.63 9.59
C VAL A 574 23.64 43.62 8.47
N THR A 575 22.41 43.39 8.04
CA THR A 575 22.12 42.55 6.89
C THR A 575 21.77 43.46 5.73
N VAL A 576 22.64 43.49 4.72
CA VAL A 576 22.36 44.14 3.44
C VAL A 576 21.85 43.07 2.49
N THR A 577 20.63 43.26 2.00
CA THR A 577 20.06 42.39 0.98
C THR A 577 19.86 43.15 -0.33
N ALA A 578 19.93 42.42 -1.43
CA ALA A 578 19.42 42.86 -2.72
C ALA A 578 18.94 41.64 -3.49
N ASP A 579 17.90 41.83 -4.29
CA ASP A 579 17.52 40.83 -5.26
C ASP A 579 18.57 40.87 -6.37
N LEU A 580 19.13 39.70 -6.67
CA LEU A 580 20.12 39.53 -7.71
C LEU A 580 19.52 38.62 -8.78
N GLU A 581 19.21 39.22 -9.91
CA GLU A 581 18.63 38.56 -11.07
C GLU A 581 19.66 38.41 -12.18
N ASN A 582 19.83 37.20 -12.70
CA ASN A 582 20.57 37.00 -13.94
C ASN A 582 19.64 37.22 -15.13
N THR A 583 19.65 38.44 -15.66
CA THR A 583 18.90 38.84 -16.86
C THR A 583 19.63 38.45 -18.16
N GLY A 584 20.66 37.60 -18.07
CA GLY A 584 21.43 37.08 -19.21
C GLY A 584 20.92 35.73 -19.71
N VAL A 585 21.32 35.35 -20.93
CA VAL A 585 20.96 34.06 -21.57
C VAL A 585 21.85 32.88 -21.15
N GLU A 586 22.98 33.14 -20.47
CA GLU A 586 23.86 32.09 -19.95
C GLU A 586 23.77 31.99 -18.42
N SER A 587 23.74 30.77 -17.90
CA SER A 587 23.99 30.50 -16.48
C SER A 587 25.48 30.66 -16.17
N GLY A 588 25.82 31.26 -15.03
CA GLY A 588 27.22 31.39 -14.65
C GLY A 588 27.41 32.04 -13.29
N SER A 589 28.63 32.49 -13.03
CA SER A 589 29.02 33.08 -11.75
C SER A 589 29.61 34.46 -11.95
N GLN A 590 29.32 35.38 -11.03
CA GLN A 590 29.98 36.68 -10.95
C GLN A 590 30.42 36.99 -9.52
N THR A 591 31.47 37.79 -9.40
CA THR A 591 31.90 38.31 -8.11
C THR A 591 30.94 39.41 -7.65
N VAL A 592 30.28 39.18 -6.54
CA VAL A 592 29.48 40.17 -5.80
C VAL A 592 30.33 40.75 -4.68
N THR A 593 30.34 42.08 -4.57
CA THR A 593 31.11 42.80 -3.57
C THR A 593 30.22 43.77 -2.79
N LEU A 594 30.53 43.92 -1.50
CA LEU A 594 29.90 44.92 -0.63
C LEU A 594 30.97 45.88 -0.10
N ASP A 595 30.84 47.14 -0.48
CA ASP A 595 31.66 48.23 0.03
C ASP A 595 30.85 49.10 1.01
N LEU A 596 31.47 49.51 2.11
CA LEU A 596 30.87 50.42 3.09
C LEU A 596 31.60 51.76 3.11
N GLU A 597 30.83 52.85 3.10
CA GLU A 597 31.32 54.23 3.27
C GLU A 597 30.62 54.87 4.48
N TYR A 598 31.39 55.45 5.40
CA TYR A 598 30.87 56.22 6.54
C TYR A 598 30.64 57.68 6.12
N LEU A 599 29.43 58.20 6.30
CA LEU A 599 28.99 59.49 5.77
C LEU A 599 29.06 60.66 6.78
N ASP A 600 29.19 60.36 8.08
CA ASP A 600 29.26 61.36 9.15
C ASP A 600 30.68 61.91 9.39
N GLU A 601 30.81 62.93 10.25
CA GLU A 601 32.12 63.52 10.60
C GLU A 601 32.97 62.51 11.39
N MET A 602 33.96 61.92 10.70
CA MET A 602 34.81 60.89 11.27
C MET A 602 35.69 61.46 12.40
N PRO A 603 35.84 60.77 13.54
CA PRO A 603 36.70 61.21 14.62
C PRO A 603 38.13 61.45 14.12
N ALA A 604 38.78 62.54 14.58
CA ALA A 604 40.12 62.95 14.14
C ALA A 604 41.23 61.88 14.33
N GLU A 605 40.95 60.82 15.08
CA GLU A 605 41.85 59.68 15.30
C GLU A 605 41.73 58.60 14.21
N LEU A 606 40.66 58.62 13.40
CA LEU A 606 40.35 57.66 12.32
C LEU A 606 40.30 58.32 10.93
N GLU A 607 40.41 59.65 10.85
CA GLU A 607 40.34 60.45 9.60
C GLU A 607 41.29 60.00 8.48
N ASP A 608 42.46 59.41 8.80
CA ASP A 608 43.48 59.04 7.80
C ASP A 608 43.29 57.63 7.21
N ASP A 609 42.40 56.77 7.75
CA ASP A 609 42.37 55.34 7.45
C ASP A 609 41.16 54.84 6.64
N SER A 610 40.07 55.62 6.46
CA SER A 610 38.81 55.18 5.82
C SER A 610 38.48 53.72 6.17
N PRO A 611 38.21 53.42 7.46
CA PRO A 611 38.29 52.06 8.01
C PRO A 611 37.32 51.06 7.36
N TYR A 612 36.28 51.56 6.72
CA TYR A 612 35.26 50.77 6.04
C TYR A 612 35.51 50.91 4.53
N GLY A 613 35.66 49.75 3.88
CA GLY A 613 35.90 49.59 2.45
C GLY A 613 35.19 48.33 1.98
N ARG A 614 35.84 47.48 1.19
CA ARG A 614 35.29 46.18 0.83
C ARG A 614 35.23 45.26 2.04
N ILE A 615 34.01 44.90 2.46
CA ILE A 615 33.76 44.04 3.61
C ILE A 615 33.27 42.64 3.20
N PHE A 616 32.74 42.50 1.99
CA PHE A 616 32.34 41.23 1.39
C PHE A 616 32.86 41.13 -0.05
N GLU A 617 33.32 39.94 -0.41
CA GLU A 617 33.66 39.54 -1.77
C GLU A 617 33.36 38.05 -1.89
N GLY A 618 32.37 37.71 -2.71
CA GLY A 618 31.92 36.34 -2.91
C GLY A 618 31.55 36.09 -4.36
N GLU A 619 31.75 34.87 -4.83
CA GLU A 619 31.24 34.42 -6.13
C GLU A 619 29.80 33.96 -5.92
N VAL A 620 28.85 34.55 -6.64
CA VAL A 620 27.45 34.10 -6.66
C VAL A 620 27.19 33.51 -8.04
N SER A 621 26.56 32.34 -8.07
CA SER A 621 26.14 31.69 -9.31
C SER A 621 24.63 31.77 -9.44
N ARG A 622 24.16 32.10 -10.63
CA ARG A 622 22.74 32.17 -10.98
C ARG A 622 22.54 31.53 -12.34
N SER A 623 21.46 30.77 -12.46
CA SER A 623 20.97 30.28 -13.74
C SER A 623 20.38 31.43 -14.56
N PHE A 624 20.22 31.30 -15.88
CA PHE A 624 19.54 32.30 -16.69
C PHE A 624 18.11 32.53 -16.14
N GLY A 625 17.65 33.78 -16.07
CA GLY A 625 16.34 34.13 -15.52
C GLY A 625 16.18 33.92 -14.01
N GLU A 626 17.17 33.35 -13.32
CA GLU A 626 17.11 33.12 -11.87
C GLU A 626 17.23 34.46 -11.14
N SER A 627 16.22 34.75 -10.31
CA SER A 627 16.21 35.87 -9.37
C SER A 627 16.14 35.32 -7.96
N ASP A 628 17.08 35.72 -7.11
CA ASP A 628 17.05 35.37 -5.70
C ASP A 628 17.82 36.40 -4.88
N THR A 629 17.40 36.57 -3.63
CA THR A 629 17.92 37.59 -2.73
C THR A 629 19.29 37.18 -2.21
N ILE A 630 20.30 38.00 -2.52
CA ILE A 630 21.61 37.86 -1.87
C ILE A 630 21.57 38.52 -0.50
N GLU A 631 21.99 37.77 0.52
CA GLU A 631 22.08 38.26 1.89
C GLU A 631 23.55 38.40 2.30
N MET A 632 23.96 39.63 2.63
CA MET A 632 25.30 39.94 3.11
C MET A 632 25.21 40.47 4.54
N GLY A 633 25.25 39.54 5.49
CA GLY A 633 25.33 39.84 6.91
C GLY A 633 26.77 40.16 7.31
N PHE A 634 26.94 41.26 8.03
CA PHE A 634 28.20 41.57 8.72
C PHE A 634 27.90 42.16 10.09
N ASN A 635 28.88 42.05 10.98
CA ASN A 635 28.67 42.45 12.36
C ASN A 635 28.56 43.99 12.48
N GLY A 636 27.35 44.47 12.77
CA GLY A 636 27.01 45.89 12.91
C GLY A 636 27.70 46.55 14.09
N THR A 637 28.00 45.79 15.13
CA THR A 637 28.72 46.26 16.33
C THR A 637 30.18 46.65 16.07
N LYS A 638 30.73 46.36 14.88
CA LYS A 638 32.05 46.83 14.43
C LYS A 638 32.01 48.17 13.68
N LEU A 639 30.81 48.67 13.40
CA LEU A 639 30.61 49.98 12.81
C LEU A 639 30.56 51.05 13.92
N LEU A 640 30.98 52.26 13.59
CA LEU A 640 30.75 53.44 14.41
C LEU A 640 29.26 53.78 14.37
N ASP A 641 28.77 54.50 15.36
CA ASP A 641 27.44 55.11 15.23
C ASP A 641 27.46 56.20 14.17
N GLY A 642 26.46 56.19 13.30
CA GLY A 642 26.28 57.21 12.27
C GLY A 642 25.68 56.67 10.97
N GLU A 643 25.60 57.55 9.98
CA GLU A 643 25.08 57.21 8.66
C GLU A 643 26.15 56.50 7.81
N TYR A 644 25.77 55.36 7.24
CA TYR A 644 26.57 54.58 6.31
C TYR A 644 25.90 54.50 4.96
N LYS A 645 26.72 54.29 3.94
CA LYS A 645 26.31 53.90 2.60
C LYS A 645 26.90 52.54 2.28
N ALA A 646 26.02 51.56 2.09
CA ALA A 646 26.36 50.27 1.50
C ALA A 646 26.30 50.36 -0.02
N THR A 647 27.32 49.85 -0.70
CA THR A 647 27.40 49.72 -2.15
C THR A 647 27.58 48.26 -2.51
N ILE A 648 26.55 47.66 -3.11
CA ILE A 648 26.59 46.31 -3.66
C ILE A 648 27.00 46.43 -5.13
N GLN A 649 27.97 45.65 -5.56
CA GLN A 649 28.48 45.69 -6.93
C GLN A 649 28.70 44.28 -7.48
N THR A 650 28.17 44.04 -8.68
CA THR A 650 28.49 42.92 -9.58
C THR A 650 29.34 43.42 -10.75
N GLU A 651 29.66 42.57 -11.73
CA GLU A 651 30.34 43.04 -12.95
C GLU A 651 29.43 43.95 -13.80
N ASP A 652 28.11 43.76 -13.73
CA ASP A 652 27.13 44.45 -14.57
C ASP A 652 26.32 45.54 -13.85
N GLY A 653 26.20 45.45 -12.53
CA GLY A 653 25.30 46.27 -11.72
C GLY A 653 25.96 46.88 -10.50
N VAL A 654 25.51 48.07 -10.11
CA VAL A 654 25.88 48.71 -8.84
C VAL A 654 24.63 49.28 -8.20
N LYS A 655 24.38 48.92 -6.94
CA LYS A 655 23.32 49.49 -6.11
C LYS A 655 23.86 50.05 -4.83
N THR A 656 23.23 51.12 -4.36
CA THR A 656 23.66 51.79 -3.13
C THR A 656 22.46 52.08 -2.26
N THR A 657 22.59 51.78 -0.97
CA THR A 657 21.57 52.06 0.02
C THR A 657 22.20 52.69 1.25
N ASN A 658 21.49 53.63 1.85
CA ASN A 658 21.93 54.31 3.07
C ASN A 658 21.22 53.67 4.25
N PHE A 659 21.95 53.51 5.34
CA PHE A 659 21.40 53.06 6.61
C PHE A 659 22.09 53.79 7.74
N THR A 660 21.36 54.02 8.82
CA THR A 660 21.93 54.58 10.04
C THR A 660 22.19 53.44 10.99
N VAL A 661 23.42 53.34 11.45
CA VAL A 661 23.76 52.51 12.59
C VAL A 661 23.56 53.37 13.82
N ASP A 662 22.41 53.20 14.47
CA ASP A 662 22.19 53.61 15.85
C ASP A 662 22.52 52.40 16.74
N ALA A 663 23.71 51.82 16.56
CA ALA A 663 24.20 50.77 17.44
C ALA A 663 24.72 51.45 18.70
N GLY A 664 23.78 52.01 19.48
CA GLY A 664 23.97 52.09 20.91
C GLY A 664 24.24 50.67 21.41
N ILE A 665 25.53 50.28 21.40
CA ILE A 665 26.21 49.04 21.82
C ILE A 665 27.15 48.39 20.75
N ASP A 666 28.42 48.81 20.78
CA ASP A 666 29.71 48.07 21.00
C ASP A 666 29.73 46.51 20.85
N PRO A 667 30.80 45.91 20.26
CA PRO A 667 30.97 44.46 20.07
C PRO A 667 31.36 43.83 21.40
N GLY A 668 30.39 43.64 22.28
CA GLY A 668 30.68 43.45 23.69
C GLY A 668 29.57 43.55 24.73
N ARG A 669 28.26 43.74 24.48
CA ARG A 669 27.32 44.06 25.58
C ARG A 669 25.91 43.43 25.58
N VAL A 670 25.67 42.46 26.48
CA VAL A 670 24.55 42.60 27.44
C VAL A 670 25.10 43.36 28.64
N GLY A 671 25.66 44.52 28.35
CA GLY A 671 25.61 45.63 29.26
C GLY A 671 24.16 46.09 29.20
N LEU A 672 23.48 46.30 30.32
CA LEU A 672 22.27 47.13 30.28
C LEU A 672 22.67 48.40 29.52
N GLY A 673 22.09 48.60 28.34
CA GLY A 673 22.42 49.75 27.53
C GLY A 673 22.25 51.00 28.37
N GLU A 674 23.27 51.84 28.31
CA GLU A 674 23.29 53.24 28.66
C GLU A 674 22.06 53.70 29.44
N VAL A 675 22.03 53.34 30.72
CA VAL A 675 20.88 53.62 31.58
C VAL A 675 20.96 55.07 32.04
N GLU A 676 20.21 55.97 31.41
CA GLU A 676 20.09 57.35 31.89
C GLU A 676 18.88 57.50 32.83
N ASP A 677 19.07 58.18 33.96
CA ASP A 677 18.00 58.55 34.90
C ASP A 677 17.08 57.38 35.30
N ALA A 678 17.63 56.24 35.73
CA ALA A 678 16.84 55.07 36.14
C ALA A 678 17.21 54.53 37.53
N ASN A 679 16.24 53.89 38.18
CA ASN A 679 16.46 53.05 39.35
C ASN A 679 16.64 51.61 38.89
N VAL A 680 17.79 51.02 39.23
CA VAL A 680 18.10 49.63 38.93
C VAL A 680 18.04 48.82 40.21
N THR A 681 17.32 47.72 40.15
CA THR A 681 17.22 46.69 41.18
C THR A 681 17.84 45.42 40.66
N VAL A 682 18.81 44.85 41.38
CA VAL A 682 19.43 43.55 41.09
C VAL A 682 19.11 42.62 42.25
N ASP A 683 18.42 41.51 41.99
CA ASP A 683 18.03 40.50 42.97
C ASP A 683 18.64 39.14 42.63
N VAL A 684 19.41 38.56 43.54
CA VAL A 684 19.88 37.17 43.39
C VAL A 684 18.72 36.26 43.76
N VAL A 685 18.28 35.45 42.79
CA VAL A 685 17.07 34.66 42.90
C VAL A 685 17.38 33.24 43.37
N GLY A 686 18.45 32.64 42.82
CA GLY A 686 18.94 31.31 43.18
C GLY A 686 20.46 31.19 42.98
N SER A 687 21.11 30.28 43.71
CA SER A 687 22.52 29.93 43.46
C SER A 687 22.78 28.47 43.84
N GLN A 688 22.94 27.57 42.86
CA GLN A 688 22.85 26.14 43.09
C GLN A 688 24.06 25.28 42.65
N VAL A 689 25.26 25.87 42.50
CA VAL A 689 26.46 25.05 42.23
C VAL A 689 26.83 24.14 43.41
N SER A 690 26.70 22.83 43.25
CA SER A 690 26.97 21.87 44.33
C SER A 690 27.44 20.50 43.83
N GLY A 691 27.86 19.64 44.75
CA GLY A 691 28.27 18.29 44.38
C GLY A 691 28.52 17.37 45.55
N ASN A 692 28.32 16.08 45.31
CA ASN A 692 28.55 15.03 46.28
C ASN A 692 30.03 14.63 46.33
N THR A 693 30.63 14.63 47.52
CA THR A 693 32.00 14.14 47.69
C THR A 693 32.15 13.16 48.85
N ARG A 694 33.22 12.37 48.76
CA ARG A 694 33.55 11.34 49.73
C ARG A 694 34.69 11.83 50.62
N ARG A 695 34.37 12.18 51.85
CA ARG A 695 35.35 12.66 52.83
C ARG A 695 35.87 11.51 53.68
N GLY A 696 37.19 11.45 53.87
CA GLY A 696 37.80 10.47 54.77
C GLY A 696 37.45 10.76 56.22
N ASN A 697 36.70 9.87 56.87
CA ASN A 697 36.39 9.92 58.30
C ASN A 697 37.39 9.01 59.06
N PRO A 698 38.26 9.57 59.92
CA PRO A 698 39.32 8.80 60.60
C PRO A 698 38.83 7.64 61.48
N TRP A 699 37.55 7.60 61.84
CA TRP A 699 36.99 6.64 62.79
C TRP A 699 36.03 5.62 62.16
N PHE A 700 35.34 5.96 61.07
CA PHE A 700 34.30 5.11 60.45
C PHE A 700 34.50 4.85 58.95
N GLY A 701 35.61 5.29 58.36
CA GLY A 701 35.93 5.04 56.95
C GLY A 701 35.73 6.29 56.09
N TYR A 702 34.66 6.34 55.33
CA TYR A 702 34.33 7.48 54.49
C TYR A 702 32.89 7.92 54.75
N GLU A 703 32.69 9.23 54.72
CA GLU A 703 31.40 9.89 54.90
C GLU A 703 31.07 10.64 53.62
N TYR A 704 29.81 10.56 53.19
CA TYR A 704 29.33 11.31 52.05
C TYR A 704 28.84 12.67 52.57
N VAL A 705 29.40 13.74 52.02
CA VAL A 705 28.98 15.11 52.31
C VAL A 705 28.59 15.77 51.00
N HIS A 706 27.62 16.67 51.07
CA HIS A 706 27.20 17.48 49.94
C HIS A 706 27.87 18.85 50.08
N ILE A 707 28.72 19.23 49.13
CA ILE A 707 29.51 20.47 49.23
C ILE A 707 28.95 21.50 48.27
N LEU A 708 28.64 22.68 48.81
CA LEU A 708 28.29 23.86 48.02
C LEU A 708 29.57 24.54 47.53
N SER A 709 29.68 24.73 46.22
CA SER A 709 30.83 25.42 45.65
C SER A 709 30.72 26.93 45.91
N PRO A 710 31.72 27.56 46.55
CA PRO A 710 31.65 28.98 46.83
C PRO A 710 31.66 29.81 45.54
N MET A 711 30.86 30.87 45.48
CA MET A 711 30.84 31.79 44.35
C MET A 711 30.56 33.22 44.79
N THR A 712 30.94 34.18 43.94
CA THR A 712 30.64 35.62 44.10
C THR A 712 29.73 36.11 42.97
N LEU A 713 29.00 37.19 43.22
CA LEU A 713 28.36 38.00 42.19
C LEU A 713 28.75 39.47 42.41
N ASP A 714 29.29 40.08 41.36
CA ASP A 714 29.60 41.49 41.29
C ASP A 714 28.65 42.18 40.30
N VAL A 715 28.11 43.32 40.70
CA VAL A 715 27.47 44.29 39.81
C VAL A 715 28.56 45.23 39.32
N VAL A 716 28.82 45.27 38.02
CA VAL A 716 29.88 46.06 37.43
C VAL A 716 29.26 47.13 36.55
N ALA A 717 29.50 48.40 36.88
CA ALA A 717 29.03 49.56 36.15
C ALA A 717 30.21 50.30 35.51
N ASN A 718 30.16 50.55 34.20
CA ASN A 718 31.22 51.25 33.44
C ASN A 718 32.62 50.65 33.67
N GLY A 719 32.70 49.32 33.70
CA GLY A 719 33.94 48.57 33.95
C GLY A 719 34.46 48.58 35.40
N GLY A 720 33.79 49.26 36.34
CA GLY A 720 34.10 49.25 37.77
C GLY A 720 33.10 48.43 38.58
N THR A 721 33.55 47.69 39.60
CA THR A 721 32.64 47.00 40.53
C THR A 721 31.86 48.03 41.36
N GLU A 722 30.57 48.13 41.10
CA GLU A 722 29.63 48.98 41.83
C GLU A 722 29.19 48.29 43.14
N HIS A 723 28.92 46.99 43.07
CA HIS A 723 28.53 46.20 44.23
C HIS A 723 29.08 44.78 44.18
N SER A 724 29.36 44.20 45.34
CA SER A 724 29.67 42.78 45.52
C SER A 724 28.73 42.24 46.58
N PHE A 725 27.99 41.19 46.27
CA PHE A 725 26.98 40.65 47.18
C PHE A 725 27.63 39.92 48.37
N GLU A 726 27.07 40.13 49.56
CA GLU A 726 27.45 39.43 50.80
C GLU A 726 26.33 38.50 51.25
N ASN A 727 26.66 37.32 51.79
CA ASN A 727 25.67 36.48 52.45
C ASN A 727 25.21 37.07 53.81
N PRO A 728 24.10 36.60 54.38
CA PRO A 728 23.59 37.09 55.67
C PRO A 728 24.55 36.97 56.86
N SER A 729 25.61 36.16 56.74
CA SER A 729 26.67 36.05 57.75
C SER A 729 27.81 37.05 57.58
N GLY A 730 27.72 37.96 56.60
CA GLY A 730 28.69 39.02 56.31
C GLY A 730 29.97 38.52 55.63
N GLY A 731 29.86 37.49 54.78
CA GLY A 731 30.97 37.02 53.95
C GLY A 731 30.61 37.02 52.46
N ASP A 732 31.60 36.90 51.60
CA ASP A 732 31.50 37.11 50.13
C ASP A 732 31.03 35.88 49.34
N ASN A 733 30.80 34.73 49.97
CA ASN A 733 30.22 33.58 49.27
C ASN A 733 28.69 33.69 49.22
N ILE A 734 28.08 33.84 48.04
CA ILE A 734 26.62 33.89 47.91
C ILE A 734 25.94 32.51 47.98
N ASN A 735 26.67 31.42 47.74
CA ASN A 735 26.16 30.05 47.75
C ASN A 735 26.42 29.35 49.10
N THR A 736 25.53 29.55 50.07
CA THR A 736 25.67 29.04 51.46
C THR A 736 24.44 28.26 51.91
N GLY A 737 24.64 27.18 52.66
CA GLY A 737 23.57 26.25 53.07
C GLY A 737 22.28 26.89 53.59
N PRO A 738 22.31 27.91 54.46
CA PRO A 738 21.10 28.54 54.99
C PRO A 738 20.22 29.26 53.96
N THR A 739 20.75 29.57 52.78
CA THR A 739 20.11 30.45 51.79
C THR A 739 20.32 29.98 50.36
N TRP A 740 20.77 28.74 50.14
CA TRP A 740 21.18 28.32 48.80
C TRP A 740 19.98 28.10 47.86
N GLN A 741 18.87 27.58 48.41
CA GLN A 741 17.57 27.45 47.74
C GLN A 741 16.66 28.69 47.93
N ASP A 742 16.83 29.45 49.01
CA ASP A 742 16.01 30.64 49.30
C ASP A 742 16.87 31.89 49.47
N LYS A 743 16.74 32.83 48.52
CA LYS A 743 17.44 34.12 48.49
C LYS A 743 16.56 35.32 48.87
N THR A 744 15.44 35.11 49.57
CA THR A 744 14.48 36.19 49.92
C THR A 744 14.99 37.22 50.94
N GLY A 745 16.22 37.11 51.42
CA GLY A 745 16.81 38.06 52.37
C GLY A 745 17.35 39.33 51.70
N ASP A 746 17.16 40.50 52.33
CA ASP A 746 17.62 41.81 51.85
C ASP A 746 19.11 41.88 51.44
N SER A 747 19.96 40.95 51.91
CA SER A 747 21.37 40.86 51.52
C SER A 747 21.60 40.46 50.06
N TYR A 748 20.56 39.94 49.40
CA TYR A 748 20.59 39.47 48.01
C TYR A 748 19.94 40.44 47.03
N THR A 749 19.45 41.58 47.50
CA THR A 749 18.87 42.63 46.66
C THR A 749 19.72 43.90 46.76
N TYR A 750 20.08 44.49 45.62
CA TYR A 750 20.83 45.73 45.53
C TYR A 750 20.09 46.74 44.64
N ASN A 751 19.82 47.92 45.21
CA ASN A 751 19.14 49.01 44.51
C ASN A 751 20.10 50.19 44.38
N PHE A 752 20.25 50.72 43.18
CA PHE A 752 21.04 51.92 42.91
C PHE A 752 20.38 52.76 41.82
N THR A 753 20.74 54.03 41.76
CA THR A 753 20.24 54.96 40.75
C THR A 753 21.39 55.32 39.83
N VAL A 754 21.08 55.39 38.54
CA VAL A 754 22.01 55.83 37.52
C VAL A 754 21.54 57.19 36.98
N GLU A 755 22.41 58.20 37.03
CA GLU A 755 22.10 59.59 36.65
C GLU A 755 22.64 59.98 35.26
N SER A 756 23.31 59.05 34.58
CA SER A 756 23.86 59.21 33.23
C SER A 756 24.12 57.85 32.63
N GLU A 757 24.07 57.76 31.31
CA GLU A 757 24.60 56.70 30.47
C GLU A 757 25.59 55.76 31.18
N THR A 758 25.14 54.55 31.53
CA THR A 758 25.95 53.54 32.24
C THR A 758 25.76 52.16 31.65
N GLU A 759 26.87 51.50 31.36
CA GLU A 759 26.95 50.09 31.00
C GLU A 759 26.93 49.24 32.28
N LEU A 760 25.94 48.34 32.42
CA LEU A 760 25.86 47.42 33.56
C LEU A 760 26.09 45.97 33.16
N THR A 761 27.06 45.28 33.77
CA THR A 761 27.26 43.83 33.63
C THR A 761 27.23 43.13 34.97
N LEU A 762 26.84 41.85 34.96
CA LEU A 762 26.87 40.96 36.10
C LEU A 762 28.05 39.99 35.95
N ARG A 763 28.92 39.94 36.96
CA ARG A 763 30.12 39.11 36.98
C ARG A 763 30.00 38.03 38.04
N ASN A 764 29.93 36.78 37.61
CA ASN A 764 29.96 35.62 38.50
C ASN A 764 31.35 34.98 38.52
N THR A 765 31.81 34.49 39.67
CA THR A 765 33.06 33.72 39.76
C THR A 765 32.89 32.57 40.73
N ARG A 766 33.23 31.36 40.29
CA ARG A 766 33.23 30.15 41.11
C ARG A 766 34.62 29.82 41.64
N TYR A 767 34.66 29.47 42.91
CA TYR A 767 35.87 29.15 43.65
C TYR A 767 35.94 27.69 44.03
N ARG A 768 37.14 27.27 44.43
CA ARG A 768 37.36 25.91 44.90
C ARG A 768 36.46 25.60 46.09
N SER A 769 35.81 24.44 46.05
CA SER A 769 35.01 23.90 47.14
C SER A 769 35.71 23.99 48.50
N CYS A 770 34.99 24.35 49.55
CA CYS A 770 35.50 24.43 50.91
C CYS A 770 34.41 24.05 51.93
N ALA A 771 34.81 23.79 53.18
CA ALA A 771 33.95 23.15 54.17
C ALA A 771 34.24 23.65 55.61
N ASP A 772 34.08 24.95 55.83
CA ASP A 772 34.28 25.59 57.14
C ASP A 772 33.01 25.57 58.01
N ARG A 773 31.87 25.38 57.37
CA ARG A 773 30.54 25.24 57.97
C ARG A 773 29.95 23.91 57.53
N SER A 774 29.11 23.36 58.41
CA SER A 774 28.36 22.15 58.15
C SER A 774 27.02 22.26 58.86
N THR A 775 25.96 21.83 58.22
CA THR A 775 24.63 21.70 58.81
C THR A 775 24.01 20.38 58.41
N ASP A 776 23.14 19.88 59.28
CA ASP A 776 22.19 18.84 58.91
C ASP A 776 21.14 19.48 57.98
N PRO A 777 20.88 18.92 56.79
CA PRO A 777 19.87 19.46 55.89
C PRO A 777 18.47 19.54 56.51
N ASP A 778 18.15 18.68 57.49
CA ASP A 778 16.88 18.70 58.22
C ASP A 778 16.67 20.00 59.03
N GLU A 779 17.75 20.74 59.31
CA GLU A 779 17.69 22.04 59.98
C GLU A 779 17.38 23.20 59.02
N LEU A 780 17.31 22.93 57.71
CA LEU A 780 17.04 23.95 56.68
C LEU A 780 15.55 23.93 56.26
N PRO A 781 14.83 25.06 56.41
CA PRO A 781 13.38 25.12 56.23
C PRO A 781 12.87 24.89 54.79
N HIS A 782 13.76 24.84 53.79
CA HIS A 782 13.43 24.77 52.36
C HIS A 782 14.10 23.59 51.64
N TYR A 783 14.63 22.61 52.38
CA TYR A 783 15.35 21.47 51.81
C TYR A 783 14.44 20.23 51.69
N SER A 784 14.37 19.60 50.52
CA SER A 784 13.35 18.59 50.19
C SER A 784 13.84 17.18 49.80
N ASP A 785 15.15 16.82 49.84
CA ASP A 785 15.61 15.48 49.38
C ASP A 785 16.89 14.91 50.07
N PRO A 786 17.21 13.61 49.98
CA PRO A 786 17.45 12.69 51.11
C PRO A 786 18.34 13.16 52.29
N GLU A 787 17.81 12.94 53.50
CA GLU A 787 18.24 13.32 54.88
C GLU A 787 19.60 12.73 55.38
N ASP A 788 20.40 12.11 54.51
CA ASP A 788 21.50 11.23 54.96
C ASP A 788 22.91 11.90 54.94
N ARG A 789 23.04 13.17 54.55
CA ARG A 789 24.35 13.81 54.32
C ARG A 789 24.41 15.24 54.83
N ALA A 790 25.48 15.59 55.54
CA ALA A 790 25.71 16.96 55.95
C ALA A 790 26.01 17.87 54.74
N LEU A 791 25.40 19.07 54.72
CA LEU A 791 25.68 20.16 53.79
C LEU A 791 26.88 20.95 54.30
N GLU A 792 27.94 21.09 53.50
CA GLU A 792 29.15 21.82 53.85
C GLU A 792 29.38 23.03 52.92
N TRP A 793 29.81 24.16 53.51
CA TRP A 793 30.12 25.40 52.77
C TRP A 793 31.15 26.26 53.54
N CYS A 794 31.50 27.43 52.99
CA CYS A 794 32.18 28.49 53.75
C CYS A 794 31.44 29.81 53.62
N ASN A 795 31.55 30.66 54.64
CA ASN A 795 30.97 31.99 54.57
C ASN A 795 31.78 32.93 53.67
N ASN A 796 33.07 32.66 53.43
CA ASN A 796 33.90 33.44 52.53
C ASN A 796 34.50 32.54 51.43
N VAL A 797 34.69 33.08 50.24
CA VAL A 797 35.31 32.37 49.12
C VAL A 797 36.82 32.18 49.35
N PRO A 798 37.39 31.03 48.94
CA PRO A 798 38.84 30.82 48.98
C PRO A 798 39.60 31.70 47.98
N THR A 799 40.92 31.85 48.15
CA THR A 799 41.75 32.67 47.25
C THR A 799 42.00 32.06 45.87
N THR A 800 41.40 30.92 45.54
CA THR A 800 41.64 30.20 44.27
C THR A 800 40.31 30.02 43.54
N SER A 801 40.12 30.79 42.47
CA SER A 801 39.02 30.57 41.52
C SER A 801 39.24 29.27 40.75
N VAL A 802 38.15 28.62 40.37
CA VAL A 802 38.14 27.37 39.60
C VAL A 802 37.43 27.56 38.27
N PHE A 803 36.44 28.45 38.21
CA PHE A 803 35.71 28.78 36.99
C PHE A 803 35.26 30.24 37.01
N GLY A 804 35.26 30.89 35.85
CA GLY A 804 35.04 32.34 35.74
C GLY A 804 36.30 33.21 35.94
N PRO A 805 36.16 34.55 35.86
CA PRO A 805 34.89 35.28 35.86
C PRO A 805 34.03 35.02 34.60
N ILE A 806 32.74 34.81 34.81
CA ILE A 806 31.69 34.80 33.80
C ILE A 806 31.06 36.18 33.85
N ASP A 807 31.33 36.99 32.84
CA ASP A 807 30.73 38.30 32.71
C ASP A 807 29.55 38.20 31.75
N ALA A 808 28.40 38.74 32.14
CA ALA A 808 27.23 38.82 31.25
C ALA A 808 27.42 39.83 30.09
N SER A 809 28.58 40.52 30.02
CA SER A 809 28.98 41.37 28.89
C SER A 809 29.50 40.52 27.72
N GLN A 810 29.22 40.90 26.47
CA GLN A 810 29.52 40.05 25.30
C GLN A 810 31.03 39.76 25.16
N GLY A 811 31.29 38.58 24.60
CA GLY A 811 32.60 38.18 24.06
C GLY A 811 33.39 37.18 24.91
N GLN A 812 32.93 36.82 26.11
CA GLN A 812 33.57 35.79 26.94
C GLN A 812 32.52 34.89 27.60
N ASN A 813 32.69 33.56 27.48
CA ASN A 813 31.80 32.55 28.07
C ASN A 813 30.34 32.64 27.56
N LEU A 814 30.15 32.84 26.24
CA LEU A 814 28.82 33.01 25.59
C LEU A 814 27.88 31.81 25.79
N GLN A 815 28.43 30.63 26.03
CA GLN A 815 27.66 29.44 26.36
C GLN A 815 27.11 29.46 27.80
N ASN A 816 27.72 30.24 28.71
CA ASN A 816 27.51 30.13 30.15
C ASN A 816 26.48 31.10 30.73
N VAL A 817 25.90 31.99 29.91
CA VAL A 817 24.87 32.93 30.37
C VAL A 817 23.74 32.98 29.38
N ARG A 818 22.50 32.93 29.88
CA ARG A 818 21.29 33.20 29.12
C ARG A 818 20.53 34.34 29.77
N VAL A 819 20.07 35.26 28.94
CA VAL A 819 19.28 36.40 29.39
C VAL A 819 17.89 36.28 28.79
N ARG A 820 16.86 36.49 29.63
CA ARG A 820 15.46 36.55 29.24
C ARG A 820 14.92 37.94 29.54
N SER A 821 14.12 38.47 28.62
CA SER A 821 13.49 39.79 28.69
C SER A 821 11.99 39.64 28.43
N ALA A 822 11.23 40.73 28.50
CA ALA A 822 9.81 40.72 28.12
C ALA A 822 9.53 40.27 26.67
N GLU A 823 10.49 40.44 25.76
CA GLU A 823 10.35 40.11 24.33
C GLU A 823 10.92 38.73 23.99
N ASN A 824 11.85 38.22 24.81
CA ASN A 824 12.36 36.86 24.75
C ASN A 824 12.20 36.22 26.14
N ASN A 825 10.95 35.87 26.46
CA ASN A 825 10.54 35.40 27.78
C ASN A 825 10.31 33.87 27.83
N THR A 826 10.59 33.15 26.74
CA THR A 826 10.44 31.70 26.70
C THR A 826 11.54 31.02 27.52
N ILE A 827 11.14 30.11 28.40
CA ILE A 827 12.07 29.28 29.16
C ILE A 827 11.67 27.82 28.96
N PRO A 828 12.52 26.99 28.33
CA PRO A 828 12.25 25.56 28.26
C PRO A 828 12.33 24.97 29.67
N ALA A 829 11.74 23.80 29.84
CA ALA A 829 11.95 23.03 31.05
C ALA A 829 13.41 22.54 31.10
N LEU A 830 14.08 22.81 32.23
CA LEU A 830 15.49 22.50 32.46
C LEU A 830 15.63 21.50 33.61
N PRO A 831 16.62 20.60 33.58
CA PRO A 831 16.83 19.63 34.64
C PRO A 831 17.39 20.30 35.89
N ALA A 832 17.55 19.53 36.97
CA ALA A 832 18.36 19.94 38.12
C ALA A 832 19.76 19.30 38.02
N GLY A 833 20.81 19.98 38.45
CA GLY A 833 22.20 19.52 38.33
C GLY A 833 22.58 18.42 39.31
N ALA A 834 21.80 18.26 40.38
CA ALA A 834 21.91 17.16 41.33
C ALA A 834 20.57 16.94 42.04
N ASP A 835 20.34 15.76 42.63
CA ASP A 835 19.08 15.41 43.32
C ASP A 835 18.74 16.39 44.47
N GLN A 836 19.71 17.17 44.94
CA GLN A 836 19.55 18.15 46.01
C GLN A 836 19.24 19.56 45.48
N GLN A 837 19.41 19.80 44.19
CA GLN A 837 19.16 21.08 43.54
C GLN A 837 17.71 21.15 43.06
N ILE A 838 17.19 22.37 42.94
CA ILE A 838 15.90 22.69 42.34
C ILE A 838 16.16 23.19 40.92
N SER A 839 15.33 22.81 39.94
CA SER A 839 15.50 23.24 38.54
C SER A 839 15.41 24.76 38.39
N ALA A 840 15.96 25.31 37.30
CA ALA A 840 15.87 26.74 37.02
C ALA A 840 14.41 27.22 36.91
N THR A 841 13.54 26.41 36.28
CA THR A 841 12.11 26.71 36.12
C THR A 841 11.39 26.76 37.48
N GLU A 842 11.66 25.81 38.38
CA GLU A 842 11.07 25.82 39.73
C GLU A 842 11.54 27.03 40.56
N VAL A 843 12.83 27.42 40.47
CA VAL A 843 13.33 28.63 41.17
C VAL A 843 12.60 29.89 40.70
N LEU A 844 12.30 29.98 39.40
CA LEU A 844 11.60 31.13 38.82
C LEU A 844 10.10 31.11 39.15
N ASP A 845 9.47 29.93 39.20
CA ASP A 845 8.06 29.77 39.58
C ASP A 845 7.83 30.10 41.07
N GLU A 846 8.72 29.67 41.97
CA GLU A 846 8.66 30.05 43.39
C GLU A 846 8.69 31.57 43.61
N ARG A 847 9.26 32.30 42.65
CA ARG A 847 9.37 33.76 42.64
C ARG A 847 8.23 34.46 41.91
N GLY A 848 7.29 33.68 41.38
CA GLY A 848 6.14 34.17 40.62
C GLY A 848 6.55 34.83 39.31
N LEU A 849 7.72 34.48 38.78
CA LEU A 849 8.23 34.98 37.50
C LEU A 849 7.82 34.09 36.33
N VAL A 850 7.11 32.98 36.58
CA VAL A 850 6.58 32.09 35.55
C VAL A 850 5.10 32.37 35.37
N LYS A 851 4.69 32.68 34.14
CA LYS A 851 3.31 33.00 33.78
C LYS A 851 2.51 31.74 33.44
N ASN A 852 3.14 30.85 32.69
CA ASN A 852 2.68 29.52 32.26
C ASN A 852 3.93 28.61 32.15
N GLU A 853 3.77 27.29 31.99
CA GLU A 853 4.87 26.29 32.09
C GLU A 853 6.16 26.66 31.31
N ASP A 854 6.07 27.34 30.16
CA ASP A 854 7.22 27.67 29.31
C ASP A 854 7.48 29.19 29.09
N GLU A 855 6.81 30.08 29.85
CA GLU A 855 6.91 31.55 29.66
C GLU A 855 7.10 32.32 30.98
N LEU A 856 8.03 33.28 30.97
CA LEU A 856 8.25 34.20 32.08
C LEU A 856 7.31 35.40 32.05
N ASP A 857 6.83 35.83 33.22
CA ASP A 857 6.04 37.05 33.42
C ASP A 857 6.97 38.25 33.65
N LEU A 858 7.63 38.71 32.57
CA LEU A 858 8.53 39.86 32.59
C LEU A 858 7.89 41.09 31.93
N GLY A 859 7.90 42.22 32.63
CA GLY A 859 7.52 43.52 32.11
C GLY A 859 8.66 44.22 31.36
N PRO A 860 8.37 45.30 30.60
CA PRO A 860 9.40 46.11 29.95
C PRO A 860 10.42 46.63 30.96
N GLY A 861 11.71 46.36 30.73
CA GLY A 861 12.81 46.73 31.65
C GLY A 861 13.11 45.68 32.73
N GLU A 862 12.48 44.51 32.68
CA GLU A 862 12.76 43.37 33.57
C GLU A 862 13.52 42.27 32.82
N PHE A 863 14.52 41.69 33.48
CA PHE A 863 15.43 40.71 32.92
C PHE A 863 15.71 39.58 33.90
N VAL A 864 15.88 38.37 33.39
CA VAL A 864 16.38 37.22 34.14
C VAL A 864 17.68 36.75 33.50
N PHE A 865 18.75 36.67 34.30
CA PHE A 865 20.05 36.12 33.92
C PHE A 865 20.20 34.73 34.52
N LEU A 866 20.38 33.72 33.68
CA LEU A 866 20.67 32.34 34.06
C LEU A 866 22.13 32.05 33.76
N PHE A 867 22.91 31.77 34.78
CA PHE A 867 24.33 31.45 34.67
C PHE A 867 24.56 29.95 34.83
N GLU A 868 25.52 29.44 34.08
CA GLU A 868 26.01 28.06 34.08
C GLU A 868 27.51 28.05 34.38
N ASN A 869 27.95 27.36 35.45
CA ASN A 869 29.35 27.27 35.88
C ASN A 869 30.04 25.94 35.50
N THR A 870 29.60 25.35 34.39
CA THR A 870 30.22 24.21 33.71
C THR A 870 31.07 24.62 32.51
N ALA A 871 32.23 23.97 32.38
CA ALA A 871 33.29 24.36 31.45
C ALA A 871 33.20 23.70 30.05
N ASP A 872 32.41 22.63 29.90
CA ASP A 872 32.26 21.80 28.69
C ASP A 872 31.05 20.86 28.90
N CYS A 873 30.11 20.75 27.95
CA CYS A 873 28.99 19.78 28.01
C CYS A 873 29.39 18.33 27.66
N GLY A 874 30.69 18.07 27.48
CA GLY A 874 31.24 16.73 27.41
C GLY A 874 31.48 16.24 25.98
N ARG A 875 31.44 14.92 25.77
CA ARG A 875 31.77 14.33 24.46
C ARG A 875 30.60 14.48 23.48
N GLY A 876 30.76 15.34 22.49
CA GLY A 876 29.84 15.43 21.36
C GLY A 876 29.39 16.86 21.06
N CYS A 877 29.52 17.75 22.04
CA CYS A 877 29.25 19.17 21.87
C CYS A 877 30.33 19.88 21.06
N ASP A 878 29.91 20.87 20.27
CA ASP A 878 30.80 21.82 19.64
C ASP A 878 31.12 22.96 20.62
N ASN A 879 32.37 23.04 21.06
CA ASN A 879 32.82 24.09 21.98
C ASN A 879 32.88 25.48 21.30
N ASP A 880 32.75 25.54 19.98
CA ASP A 880 32.68 26.80 19.23
C ASP A 880 31.23 27.29 19.02
N ASP A 881 30.23 26.45 19.33
CA ASP A 881 28.81 26.81 19.24
C ASP A 881 28.33 27.49 20.54
N ILE A 882 27.81 28.70 20.43
CA ILE A 882 27.35 29.48 21.59
C ILE A 882 26.17 28.83 22.32
N ASP A 883 25.42 27.95 21.66
CA ASP A 883 24.24 27.28 22.20
C ASP A 883 24.49 25.88 22.75
N ALA A 884 25.71 25.34 22.61
CA ALA A 884 26.04 23.98 22.99
C ALA A 884 25.65 23.58 24.44
N LEU A 885 25.93 24.42 25.44
CA LEU A 885 25.55 24.11 26.84
C LEU A 885 24.03 24.20 27.05
N TRP A 886 23.38 25.14 26.36
CA TRP A 886 21.94 25.37 26.49
C TRP A 886 21.16 24.23 25.86
N ASP A 887 21.56 23.81 24.66
CA ASP A 887 20.93 22.70 23.95
C ASP A 887 21.17 21.36 24.66
N ASP A 888 22.36 21.12 25.23
CA ASP A 888 22.59 19.92 26.03
C ASP A 888 21.67 19.85 27.26
N ALA A 889 21.44 20.98 27.94
CA ALA A 889 20.53 21.04 29.08
C ALA A 889 19.07 20.73 28.68
N VAL A 890 18.60 21.32 27.57
CA VAL A 890 17.25 21.07 27.03
C VAL A 890 17.10 19.61 26.59
N GLU A 891 18.04 19.10 25.79
CA GLU A 891 18.03 17.72 25.34
C GLU A 891 18.06 16.72 26.50
N ALA A 892 18.84 17.01 27.54
CA ALA A 892 18.93 16.15 28.71
C ALA A 892 17.60 16.06 29.45
N TYR A 893 16.90 17.20 29.61
CA TYR A 893 15.57 17.23 30.19
C TYR A 893 14.56 16.46 29.33
N GLU A 894 14.51 16.72 28.02
CA GLU A 894 13.59 16.02 27.11
C GLU A 894 13.81 14.51 27.11
N ARG A 895 15.07 14.08 27.20
CA ARG A 895 15.46 12.67 27.22
C ARG A 895 15.06 11.99 28.52
N ASN A 896 15.21 12.67 29.65
CA ASN A 896 14.86 12.14 30.96
C ASN A 896 14.57 13.26 31.99
N PRO A 897 13.32 13.71 32.11
CA PRO A 897 12.93 14.84 32.96
C PRO A 897 13.25 14.63 34.45
N ASP A 898 13.27 13.38 34.90
CA ASP A 898 13.54 13.00 36.29
C ASP A 898 15.03 12.81 36.60
N ALA A 899 15.91 12.91 35.59
CA ALA A 899 17.35 12.76 35.78
C ALA A 899 18.04 14.10 35.95
N THR A 900 19.07 14.07 36.79
CA THR A 900 19.95 15.22 36.96
C THR A 900 20.93 15.32 35.78
N ASN A 901 21.14 16.53 35.26
CA ASN A 901 22.13 16.81 34.21
C ASN A 901 22.82 18.14 34.49
N ASP A 902 24.07 18.28 34.07
CA ASP A 902 24.85 19.51 34.18
C ASP A 902 25.59 19.65 32.83
N PRO A 903 25.32 20.69 32.01
CA PRO A 903 24.67 21.97 32.33
C PRO A 903 23.15 21.91 32.62
N ASP A 904 22.68 22.88 33.41
CA ASP A 904 21.28 23.03 33.84
C ASP A 904 20.80 24.48 34.03
N PHE A 905 21.72 25.46 33.99
CA PHE A 905 21.46 26.90 34.12
C PHE A 905 20.72 27.31 35.41
N ASN A 906 20.76 26.50 36.47
CA ASN A 906 20.26 26.89 37.81
C ASN A 906 21.39 27.43 38.73
N ASP A 907 22.63 27.37 38.24
CA ASP A 907 23.85 27.57 38.99
C ASP A 907 23.91 28.96 39.66
N LEU A 908 23.46 29.99 38.94
CA LEU A 908 23.11 31.29 39.50
C LEU A 908 22.00 31.93 38.65
N ILE A 909 20.93 32.38 39.31
CA ILE A 909 19.82 33.09 38.66
C ILE A 909 19.72 34.49 39.28
N VAL A 910 19.73 35.52 38.44
CA VAL A 910 19.66 36.93 38.86
C VAL A 910 18.53 37.63 38.12
N TYR A 911 17.64 38.28 38.86
CA TYR A 911 16.57 39.10 38.34
C TYR A 911 16.99 40.57 38.40
N VAL A 912 16.82 41.29 37.29
CA VAL A 912 17.19 42.71 37.19
C VAL A 912 15.99 43.50 36.70
N GLN A 913 15.63 44.56 37.42
CA GLN A 913 14.56 45.48 37.05
C GLN A 913 15.12 46.89 36.89
N VAL A 914 14.78 47.54 35.77
CA VAL A 914 15.22 48.90 35.43
C VAL A 914 14.01 49.81 35.29
N GLU A 915 13.79 50.69 36.25
CA GLU A 915 12.70 51.69 36.23
C GLU A 915 13.23 53.07 35.81
N ARG A 916 12.91 53.53 34.60
CA ARG A 916 13.30 54.89 34.13
C ARG A 916 12.46 55.98 34.81
N ALA A 917 13.11 57.04 35.29
CA ALA A 917 12.44 58.16 35.95
C ALA A 917 11.76 59.10 34.94
N GLY A 918 10.42 59.10 34.90
CA GLY A 918 9.63 60.15 34.24
C GLY A 918 9.14 59.88 32.81
N VAL A 919 9.22 58.62 32.34
CA VAL A 919 8.65 58.19 31.05
C VAL A 919 7.46 57.26 31.32
N ASP A 920 6.33 57.48 30.65
CA ASP A 920 5.11 56.66 30.72
C ASP A 920 5.40 55.26 30.14
N PRO A 921 5.13 54.13 30.84
CA PRO A 921 5.59 52.78 30.47
C PRO A 921 5.00 52.17 29.18
N GLY A 922 4.34 52.98 28.34
CA GLY A 922 3.63 52.54 27.15
C GLY A 922 4.42 52.51 25.83
N THR A 923 5.76 52.54 25.85
CA THR A 923 6.57 52.32 24.63
C THR A 923 7.94 51.78 25.02
N PRO A 924 8.19 50.50 24.76
CA PRO A 924 8.85 50.13 23.50
C PRO A 924 8.04 49.09 22.71
N SER A 925 8.29 49.03 21.40
CA SER A 925 7.73 48.01 20.51
C SER A 925 8.86 47.37 19.72
N ILE A 926 9.24 46.14 20.06
CA ILE A 926 9.90 45.20 19.14
C ILE A 926 8.81 44.55 18.28
N THR A 927 9.10 44.38 16.99
CA THR A 927 8.21 43.74 16.00
C THR A 927 9.03 42.77 15.16
N ILE A 928 8.65 41.49 15.14
CA ILE A 928 9.05 40.50 14.13
C ILE A 928 7.77 39.78 13.68
N MET A 929 7.59 39.60 12.36
CA MET A 929 6.62 38.68 11.77
C MET A 929 7.18 38.04 10.46
N PRO A 930 6.71 36.82 10.10
CA PRO A 930 7.40 35.84 9.27
C PRO A 930 7.01 35.90 7.78
N GLY A 931 7.80 35.27 6.90
CA GLY A 931 7.51 35.13 5.47
C GLY A 931 7.67 33.69 4.97
N GLY A 932 6.78 33.27 4.06
CA GLY A 932 6.79 31.96 3.41
C GLY A 932 6.40 32.03 1.92
N GLY A 933 6.59 30.89 1.23
CA GLY A 933 6.21 30.54 -0.17
C GLY A 933 7.14 31.12 -1.23
N ASP A 934 7.30 30.59 -2.44
CA ASP A 934 7.05 29.29 -3.12
C ASP A 934 7.74 29.45 -4.50
N SER A 935 8.21 28.38 -5.14
CA SER A 935 8.99 28.42 -6.41
C SER A 935 8.12 28.42 -7.68
N THR A 936 8.58 29.07 -8.75
CA THR A 936 7.94 29.09 -10.09
C THR A 936 8.81 28.41 -11.15
N ASP A 937 8.27 27.40 -11.84
CA ASP A 937 8.78 26.75 -13.06
C ASP A 937 8.29 27.49 -14.32
N VAL A 938 9.03 27.36 -15.44
CA VAL A 938 8.67 27.88 -16.77
C VAL A 938 8.57 26.70 -17.74
N ASP A 939 7.49 26.65 -18.53
CA ASP A 939 7.07 25.49 -19.34
C ASP A 939 6.91 25.86 -20.83
N THR A 940 6.89 24.84 -21.69
CA THR A 940 6.45 24.93 -23.09
C THR A 940 4.98 24.56 -23.15
N GLY A 941 4.11 25.42 -23.72
CA GLY A 941 2.67 25.22 -23.69
C GLY A 941 2.22 23.83 -24.21
N ASP A 942 1.48 23.11 -23.36
CA ASP A 942 0.83 21.84 -23.64
C ASP A 942 -0.62 22.10 -24.08
N GLY A 943 -1.04 21.51 -25.19
CA GLY A 943 -2.36 21.82 -25.75
C GLY A 943 -3.52 21.25 -24.92
N GLN A 944 -4.14 22.00 -23.98
CA GLN A 944 -5.55 21.78 -23.58
C GLN A 944 -6.42 23.03 -23.28
N THR A 945 -7.64 23.11 -23.84
CA THR A 945 -8.82 23.86 -23.31
C THR A 945 -10.11 23.33 -23.97
N ALA A 946 -11.35 23.40 -23.44
CA ALA A 946 -11.93 23.62 -22.12
C ALA A 946 -13.49 23.50 -22.22
N GLY A 947 -14.17 23.08 -21.14
CA GLY A 947 -15.31 23.83 -20.53
C GLY A 947 -16.79 23.71 -21.01
N ASP A 948 -17.58 22.99 -20.20
CA ASP A 948 -18.95 23.28 -19.65
C ASP A 948 -20.32 23.13 -20.40
N ALA A 949 -21.05 22.07 -19.97
CA ALA A 949 -22.47 21.96 -19.49
C ALA A 949 -23.70 22.18 -20.44
N PRO A 950 -24.83 21.40 -20.35
CA PRO A 950 -25.64 21.26 -19.11
C PRO A 950 -26.49 19.96 -18.85
N GLU A 951 -26.88 19.82 -17.57
CA GLU A 951 -28.11 19.29 -16.94
C GLU A 951 -28.68 17.86 -17.20
N GLU A 952 -28.77 17.12 -16.08
CA GLU A 952 -29.75 16.12 -15.59
C GLU A 952 -30.72 15.42 -16.58
N VAL A 953 -30.71 14.07 -16.59
CA VAL A 953 -31.94 13.22 -16.47
C VAL A 953 -31.60 11.81 -15.93
N ASP A 954 -32.17 11.44 -14.77
CA ASP A 954 -32.42 10.05 -14.32
C ASP A 954 -33.72 9.53 -14.98
N PRO A 955 -33.77 8.27 -15.46
CA PRO A 955 -34.77 7.36 -14.90
C PRO A 955 -34.34 5.89 -14.79
N SER A 956 -34.43 5.39 -13.56
CA SER A 956 -34.82 4.06 -13.09
C SER A 956 -35.53 3.04 -14.03
N LEU A 957 -35.20 1.77 -13.80
CA LEU A 957 -36.07 0.57 -13.61
C LEU A 957 -36.53 -0.33 -14.81
N GLU A 958 -36.36 -1.65 -14.55
CA GLU A 958 -37.16 -2.84 -14.91
C GLU A 958 -36.94 -3.57 -16.25
N GLY A 959 -36.45 -4.83 -16.16
CA GLY A 959 -37.34 -6.00 -16.19
C GLY A 959 -37.38 -6.91 -17.44
N ASP A 960 -37.05 -8.18 -17.20
CA ASP A 960 -37.56 -9.44 -17.78
C ASP A 960 -37.05 -10.00 -19.13
N THR A 961 -36.41 -11.18 -19.00
CA THR A 961 -36.74 -12.50 -19.59
C THR A 961 -37.60 -12.56 -20.87
N ASP A 962 -37.16 -13.31 -21.89
CA ASP A 962 -37.59 -14.72 -22.07
C ASP A 962 -37.10 -15.34 -23.40
N GLU A 963 -36.72 -16.63 -23.27
CA GLU A 963 -36.69 -17.78 -24.19
C GLU A 963 -36.61 -17.66 -25.74
N GLY A 964 -35.66 -18.43 -26.29
CA GLY A 964 -36.05 -19.67 -26.98
C GLY A 964 -35.67 -19.82 -28.46
N ALA A 965 -34.60 -20.57 -28.72
CA ALA A 965 -34.53 -21.56 -29.81
C ALA A 965 -33.35 -22.52 -29.57
N GLY A 966 -33.67 -23.76 -29.18
CA GLY A 966 -32.71 -24.76 -28.71
C GLY A 966 -31.80 -25.37 -29.79
N PRO A 967 -30.65 -25.95 -29.38
CA PRO A 967 -29.80 -26.69 -30.27
C PRO A 967 -30.06 -28.20 -30.24
N ASP A 968 -29.66 -28.75 -31.37
CA ASP A 968 -29.57 -30.12 -31.83
C ASP A 968 -28.87 -31.05 -30.83
N VAL A 969 -29.50 -32.18 -30.51
CA VAL A 969 -28.96 -33.27 -29.68
C VAL A 969 -27.91 -34.03 -30.49
N GLY A 970 -26.64 -33.70 -30.25
CA GLY A 970 -25.47 -34.41 -30.75
C GLY A 970 -24.59 -34.82 -29.59
N THR A 971 -24.28 -36.12 -29.52
CA THR A 971 -23.38 -36.82 -28.60
C THR A 971 -22.42 -35.90 -27.84
N GLY A 972 -22.80 -35.54 -26.61
CA GLY A 972 -21.90 -34.92 -25.64
C GLY A 972 -20.75 -35.87 -25.40
N THR A 973 -19.56 -35.42 -25.78
CA THR A 973 -18.30 -36.10 -25.61
C THR A 973 -18.03 -36.32 -24.13
N SER A 974 -18.39 -37.50 -23.61
CA SER A 974 -17.50 -38.18 -22.68
C SER A 974 -16.17 -38.33 -23.41
N ASN A 975 -15.07 -37.91 -22.79
CA ASN A 975 -13.73 -38.11 -23.30
C ASN A 975 -13.57 -39.55 -23.82
N ASP A 976 -13.44 -39.70 -25.14
CA ASP A 976 -12.77 -40.84 -25.75
C ASP A 976 -11.28 -40.75 -25.34
N ASP A 977 -10.95 -41.10 -24.09
CA ASP A 977 -9.62 -41.62 -23.72
C ASP A 977 -9.51 -42.32 -22.34
N VAL A 978 -10.62 -42.72 -21.69
CA VAL A 978 -10.53 -43.53 -20.44
C VAL A 978 -10.27 -45.03 -20.71
N THR A 979 -10.43 -45.53 -21.94
CA THR A 979 -10.31 -46.98 -22.21
C THR A 979 -8.86 -47.51 -22.35
N GLY A 980 -7.88 -46.79 -21.83
CA GLY A 980 -6.47 -47.00 -22.12
C GLY A 980 -5.61 -47.64 -21.04
N GLY A 981 -6.13 -48.22 -19.95
CA GLY A 981 -5.22 -48.82 -18.95
C GLY A 981 -5.80 -49.60 -17.77
N MET A 982 -6.98 -49.27 -17.25
CA MET A 982 -7.39 -49.79 -15.93
C MET A 982 -8.24 -51.06 -15.93
N THR A 983 -8.96 -51.37 -17.01
CA THR A 983 -9.94 -52.47 -17.04
C THR A 983 -9.33 -53.85 -16.78
N GLY A 984 -8.04 -54.02 -17.03
CA GLY A 984 -7.33 -55.27 -16.82
C GLY A 984 -7.03 -55.66 -15.35
N GLU A 985 -7.06 -54.69 -14.42
CA GLU A 985 -6.61 -54.93 -13.03
C GLU A 985 -7.76 -55.13 -12.02
N THR A 986 -8.93 -54.51 -12.23
CA THR A 986 -10.09 -54.63 -11.34
C THR A 986 -11.08 -55.71 -11.79
N GLY A 987 -11.21 -55.92 -13.11
CA GLY A 987 -12.16 -56.84 -13.74
C GLY A 987 -13.61 -56.33 -13.78
N VAL A 988 -13.86 -55.09 -13.34
CA VAL A 988 -15.16 -54.39 -13.36
C VAL A 988 -14.92 -52.93 -13.71
N ASP A 989 -15.79 -52.38 -14.54
CA ASP A 989 -15.96 -50.96 -14.81
C ASP A 989 -17.27 -50.53 -14.15
N VAL A 990 -17.22 -49.66 -13.14
CA VAL A 990 -18.39 -49.26 -12.35
C VAL A 990 -18.66 -47.79 -12.52
N ASP A 991 -19.92 -47.47 -12.80
CA ASP A 991 -20.46 -46.12 -12.70
C ASP A 991 -21.64 -46.14 -11.74
N ALA A 992 -21.64 -45.22 -10.76
CA ALA A 992 -22.67 -45.18 -9.74
C ALA A 992 -23.26 -43.77 -9.64
N ASP A 993 -24.56 -43.68 -9.83
CA ASP A 993 -25.30 -42.41 -9.74
C ASP A 993 -26.13 -42.38 -8.47
N HIS A 994 -25.94 -41.36 -7.62
CA HIS A 994 -26.73 -41.15 -6.42
C HIS A 994 -27.68 -39.97 -6.60
N ILE A 995 -28.99 -40.24 -6.65
CA ILE A 995 -30.02 -39.22 -6.89
C ILE A 995 -30.85 -38.99 -5.63
N VAL A 996 -30.88 -37.75 -5.16
CA VAL A 996 -31.71 -37.32 -4.03
C VAL A 996 -32.98 -36.65 -4.57
N ILE A 997 -34.14 -37.13 -4.15
CA ILE A 997 -35.46 -36.62 -4.57
C ILE A 997 -36.16 -36.03 -3.35
N GLY A 998 -36.62 -34.77 -3.42
CA GLY A 998 -37.22 -34.07 -2.28
C GLY A 998 -37.83 -32.72 -2.57
#